data_AF-A0A2K1KHI1-F1
#
_entry.id   AF-A0A2K1KHI1-F1
#
_cell.length_a   1.000
_cell.length_b   1.000
_cell.length_c   1.000
_cell.angle_alpha   90.00
_cell.angle_beta   90.00
_cell.angle_gamma   90.00
#
_symmetry.space_group_name_H-M   'P 1'
#
loop_
_entity.id
_entity.type
_entity.pdbx_description
1 polymer ?
#
loop_
_entity_poly.entity_id
_entity_poly.type
_entity_poly.pdbx_seq_one_letter_code
_entity_poly.pdbx_strand_id
1 'polypeptide(L)'
;MSGLVRGRPVRRDGSGTDTVAKSGAKETLAIVDLDDVPDEAFAASDAKRKKTPSRTSAKKQKVSAGVGGSKKKQAPKVPNVAKTVGEEEDEDSSMLCDDGDDAAAAEEVVGAELDKDDVDCSFIESSRIPSHVAKKDYPHRYADSLQADGNKSKRYRTQTVEEQPLAVIAHYRQAEVEGKLYKLGDCVHVHSGLEDPFIGRITEFYEKEDKSPWFHAQWFFRSYDTLMGKEGRNHDPKKIYYSEVADENELHVIVGKVSVIRIASKDRSDRSPIKTPACDYYFDKGYMFQYGTFYTLPKDLPEPPGLAQAENKFHITENTIASKSGSKSTESDNSCSDSNDKKDFYLLDLYCGCGAMSTGICLGMNLAGINLVTKWAVDLNEFACMSLKYNHPETTVRNEAAEDYLQLLKEWKKLCEKYPVGCVVQEDSEEDEDGDDDPAAGEYEVERLLGIRWVGEVSEKDKEVMEQVDDVVDNEEVPTAKTPKTPKTPKKEKIEKDAEVPLTKGLEFKVRWKGYAPEDDTWEPAASLDHCPERVKEFVLEGRRQKLLPLPGDCDVICGGPPCQGASGFNRFRNRVDPLADPRNKQMVVYMDIVDFLRPRFFIMENVVDILKFCDGILGRYALARAVGMNYQSKVGIMVAGCYGMPQFRARCFLWGAASDEILPPYPMPTHKVIVRGGFPQKWERCLVAYEENKQPEWLQLPLVLKDALSDLPAVGNDQSKDDISYDEEPQCDFQHFLRLPKKGTGGLGSLGPQQKKKAILPDHRPLCLNADDYERVKQIPKKKGANFRDLKGIIIKADGVTVDVVREPRELLKSGKPLVPDYAISFIRGRSFKPFGRLWWDETVPTVVTRAEPHNQIILHPEQDRVLTIRENARLQGFSDYYKLFGPIKQRYMQVGNAVAVPVATALGYVLGQSFLRKVSHQQETLELPRHFPYCLTIDP
;
A
#
# COMPACT_ATOMS: atom_id res chain seq x y z
N MET A 1 2.06 -20.76 9.23
CA MET A 1 1.14 -21.89 9.48
C MET A 1 0.53 -22.51 8.21
N SER A 2 0.82 -22.03 6.98
CA SER A 2 0.40 -22.73 5.75
C SER A 2 1.11 -24.08 5.50
N GLY A 3 2.11 -24.44 6.33
CA GLY A 3 2.83 -25.72 6.28
C GLY A 3 2.40 -26.77 7.31
N LEU A 4 1.33 -26.53 8.09
CA LEU A 4 0.92 -27.41 9.21
C LEU A 4 -0.43 -28.12 8.99
N VAL A 5 -1.11 -27.93 7.84
CA VAL A 5 -2.40 -28.58 7.53
C VAL A 5 -2.22 -29.86 6.70
N ARG A 6 -1.17 -30.64 6.95
CA ARG A 6 -1.07 -32.00 6.39
C ARG A 6 -0.55 -32.95 7.46
N GLY A 7 -1.45 -33.78 8.00
CA GLY A 7 -1.08 -34.90 8.85
C GLY A 7 -0.05 -35.78 8.14
N ARG A 8 1.09 -36.00 8.78
CA ARG A 8 2.06 -37.02 8.35
C ARG A 8 1.69 -38.34 9.02
N PRO A 9 1.66 -39.47 8.28
CA PRO A 9 1.87 -40.77 8.88
C PRO A 9 3.37 -40.97 9.17
N VAL A 10 3.63 -41.48 10.38
CA VAL A 10 4.81 -42.18 10.91
C VAL A 10 6.06 -42.25 10.01
N ARG A 11 7.15 -41.59 10.40
CA ARG A 11 8.51 -41.86 9.87
C ARG A 11 9.25 -42.84 10.77
N ARG A 12 9.72 -43.96 10.20
CA ARG A 12 10.95 -44.64 10.62
C ARG A 12 12.13 -44.04 9.86
N ASP A 13 13.27 -43.98 10.53
CA ASP A 13 14.51 -43.30 10.19
C ASP A 13 15.00 -43.45 8.73
N GLY A 14 15.51 -42.34 8.18
CA GLY A 14 16.23 -42.33 6.91
C GLY A 14 16.49 -40.90 6.43
N SER A 15 17.76 -40.48 6.48
CA SER A 15 18.25 -39.22 5.92
C SER A 15 17.96 -39.11 4.43
N GLY A 16 17.08 -38.19 4.04
CA GLY A 16 16.75 -37.87 2.65
C GLY A 16 16.12 -36.49 2.56
N THR A 17 16.74 -35.63 1.76
CA THR A 17 16.26 -34.28 1.42
C THR A 17 14.98 -34.39 0.59
N ASP A 18 13.83 -34.10 1.19
CA ASP A 18 12.53 -34.15 0.51
C ASP A 18 12.08 -32.77 0.02
N THR A 19 12.19 -32.57 -1.29
CA THR A 19 11.38 -31.61 -2.06
C THR A 19 9.92 -32.10 -2.10
N VAL A 20 9.02 -31.41 -1.40
CA VAL A 20 7.58 -31.73 -1.41
C VAL A 20 6.85 -30.94 -2.51
N ALA A 21 6.06 -31.66 -3.30
CA ALA A 21 5.18 -31.16 -4.34
C ALA A 21 4.14 -30.15 -3.79
N LYS A 22 4.23 -28.90 -4.27
CA LYS A 22 3.22 -27.85 -4.12
C LYS A 22 2.10 -28.11 -5.13
N SER A 23 0.91 -28.53 -4.68
CA SER A 23 -0.27 -28.70 -5.54
C SER A 23 -1.23 -27.51 -5.54
N GLY A 24 -0.80 -26.34 -5.06
CA GLY A 24 -1.42 -25.05 -5.39
C GLY A 24 -0.56 -24.37 -6.45
N ALA A 25 -1.14 -24.00 -7.60
CA ALA A 25 -0.43 -23.23 -8.62
C ALA A 25 0.18 -21.99 -7.96
N LYS A 26 1.49 -21.77 -8.15
CA LYS A 26 2.17 -20.62 -7.55
C LYS A 26 1.72 -19.37 -8.30
N GLU A 27 1.20 -18.38 -7.58
CA GLU A 27 0.99 -17.04 -8.13
C GLU A 27 2.36 -16.43 -8.41
N THR A 28 2.58 -16.03 -9.66
CA THR A 28 3.84 -15.47 -10.12
C THR A 28 3.58 -14.27 -11.01
N LEU A 29 4.40 -13.24 -10.84
CA LEU A 29 4.39 -12.11 -11.76
C LEU A 29 4.73 -12.63 -13.16
N ALA A 30 4.12 -12.04 -14.19
CA ALA A 30 4.49 -12.31 -15.58
C ALA A 30 5.86 -11.67 -15.84
N ILE A 31 6.92 -12.48 -15.84
CA ILE A 31 8.30 -12.02 -15.97
C ILE A 31 8.72 -12.06 -17.43
N VAL A 32 9.44 -11.04 -17.86
CA VAL A 32 10.23 -11.09 -19.11
C VAL A 32 11.70 -11.14 -18.71
N ASP A 33 12.41 -12.18 -19.14
CA ASP A 33 13.87 -12.20 -19.07
C ASP A 33 14.39 -11.18 -20.08
N LEU A 34 15.32 -10.31 -19.64
CA LEU A 34 15.87 -9.22 -20.45
C LEU A 34 16.50 -9.71 -21.77
N ASP A 35 16.93 -10.98 -21.82
CA ASP A 35 17.54 -11.62 -22.98
C ASP A 35 16.50 -12.17 -23.99
N ASP A 36 15.21 -12.22 -23.63
CA ASP A 36 14.11 -12.76 -24.45
C ASP A 36 13.26 -11.66 -25.13
N VAL A 37 13.64 -10.39 -25.00
CA VAL A 37 13.00 -9.31 -25.76
C VAL A 37 13.53 -9.35 -27.19
N PRO A 38 12.71 -9.64 -28.21
CA PRO A 38 13.20 -9.71 -29.59
C PRO A 38 13.71 -8.34 -30.03
N ASP A 39 14.95 -8.29 -30.53
CA ASP A 39 15.53 -7.13 -31.22
C ASP A 39 14.64 -6.63 -32.39
N GLU A 40 13.70 -7.46 -32.86
CA GLU A 40 12.79 -7.18 -33.97
C GLU A 40 11.70 -6.14 -33.64
N ALA A 41 11.53 -5.72 -32.39
CA ALA A 41 10.71 -4.54 -32.04
C ALA A 41 11.39 -3.20 -32.39
N PHE A 42 12.65 -3.21 -32.80
CA PHE A 42 13.44 -2.01 -33.15
C PHE A 42 13.60 -1.77 -34.67
N ALA A 43 12.93 -2.55 -35.53
CA ALA A 43 13.12 -2.50 -36.98
C ALA A 43 11.84 -2.08 -37.75
N ALA A 44 11.22 -0.97 -37.36
CA ALA A 44 10.21 -0.30 -38.19
C ALA A 44 10.53 1.19 -38.41
N SER A 45 11.81 1.54 -38.57
CA SER A 45 12.18 2.90 -38.96
C SER A 45 13.57 2.99 -39.59
N ASP A 46 13.94 2.11 -40.53
CA ASP A 46 15.10 2.43 -41.39
C ASP A 46 15.13 1.64 -42.70
N ALA A 47 14.28 2.04 -43.64
CA ALA A 47 14.44 1.66 -45.04
C ALA A 47 15.15 2.78 -45.80
N LYS A 48 16.50 2.69 -45.90
CA LYS A 48 17.33 2.97 -47.09
C LYS A 48 18.80 3.22 -46.70
N ARG A 49 19.66 2.21 -46.84
CA ARG A 49 20.96 2.41 -47.52
C ARG A 49 21.61 1.10 -47.95
N LYS A 50 22.27 1.20 -49.10
CA LYS A 50 22.75 0.11 -49.97
C LYS A 50 24.00 -0.61 -49.42
N LYS A 51 24.05 -1.91 -49.74
CA LYS A 51 25.17 -2.87 -49.73
C LYS A 51 26.56 -2.29 -50.11
N THR A 52 27.63 -2.81 -49.49
CA THR A 52 28.62 -3.77 -50.07
C THR A 52 29.66 -4.30 -49.04
N PRO A 53 30.36 -5.43 -49.31
CA PRO A 53 30.84 -6.38 -48.28
C PRO A 53 32.36 -6.65 -48.25
N SER A 54 32.86 -7.35 -47.21
CA SER A 54 33.90 -8.42 -47.25
C SER A 54 34.24 -8.90 -45.83
N ARG A 55 34.10 -10.21 -45.51
CA ARG A 55 35.12 -11.31 -45.48
C ARG A 55 36.29 -11.01 -44.51
N THR A 56 36.75 -11.86 -43.58
CA THR A 56 36.74 -13.33 -43.49
C THR A 56 37.26 -13.82 -42.12
N SER A 57 36.59 -14.83 -41.55
CA SER A 57 37.09 -16.08 -40.88
C SER A 57 38.45 -16.19 -40.17
N ALA A 58 38.45 -16.73 -38.93
CA ALA A 58 39.07 -18.01 -38.50
C ALA A 58 39.09 -18.11 -36.95
N LYS A 59 38.26 -18.93 -36.27
CA LYS A 59 38.41 -20.35 -35.85
C LYS A 59 39.65 -20.74 -35.02
N LYS A 60 39.35 -21.15 -33.77
CA LYS A 60 39.94 -22.26 -32.95
C LYS A 60 41.41 -22.06 -32.49
N GLN A 61 41.90 -22.59 -31.36
CA GLN A 61 41.50 -23.72 -30.52
C GLN A 61 42.25 -23.67 -29.17
N LYS A 62 41.65 -24.35 -28.17
CA LYS A 62 42.21 -24.74 -26.86
C LYS A 62 43.57 -25.46 -26.94
N VAL A 63 44.41 -25.25 -25.92
CA VAL A 63 45.28 -26.30 -25.35
C VAL A 63 45.32 -26.17 -23.82
N SER A 64 45.25 -27.34 -23.19
CA SER A 64 45.22 -27.66 -21.76
C SER A 64 46.61 -27.98 -21.17
N ALA A 65 46.63 -28.16 -19.84
CA ALA A 65 47.67 -28.76 -18.97
C ALA A 65 48.54 -27.71 -18.24
N GLY A 66 48.82 -27.85 -16.95
CA GLY A 66 48.53 -28.89 -15.99
C GLY A 66 49.40 -28.70 -14.74
N VAL A 67 48.81 -29.05 -13.58
CA VAL A 67 49.38 -29.65 -12.35
C VAL A 67 50.61 -29.04 -11.64
N GLY A 68 50.45 -28.89 -10.31
CA GLY A 68 51.52 -28.94 -9.29
C GLY A 68 51.69 -27.61 -8.54
N GLY A 69 51.63 -27.48 -7.22
CA GLY A 69 51.54 -28.43 -6.12
C GLY A 69 52.07 -27.74 -4.85
N SER A 70 51.31 -27.85 -3.76
CA SER A 70 51.77 -27.94 -2.37
C SER A 70 52.43 -26.74 -1.63
N LYS A 71 51.70 -26.37 -0.56
CA LYS A 71 52.11 -26.28 0.87
C LYS A 71 52.38 -24.91 1.50
N LYS A 72 51.40 -24.54 2.35
CA LYS A 72 51.49 -24.22 3.79
C LYS A 72 52.64 -23.29 4.25
N LYS A 73 52.28 -22.16 4.89
CA LYS A 73 52.29 -22.02 6.36
C LYS A 73 51.89 -20.61 6.85
N GLN A 74 51.06 -20.65 7.90
CA GLN A 74 51.08 -19.83 9.13
C GLN A 74 50.78 -18.33 9.09
N ALA A 75 49.67 -18.00 9.75
CA ALA A 75 49.34 -16.72 10.37
C ALA A 75 50.39 -16.28 11.41
N PRO A 76 50.42 -14.98 11.74
CA PRO A 76 49.94 -14.62 13.07
C PRO A 76 49.21 -13.26 13.19
N LYS A 77 48.26 -13.27 14.13
CA LYS A 77 47.97 -12.29 15.20
C LYS A 77 47.57 -10.84 14.88
N VAL A 78 46.41 -10.54 15.45
CA VAL A 78 45.71 -9.28 15.71
C VAL A 78 46.49 -8.40 16.70
N PRO A 79 46.30 -7.07 16.63
CA PRO A 79 45.93 -6.34 17.85
C PRO A 79 44.71 -5.41 17.66
N ASN A 80 43.92 -5.32 18.73
CA ASN A 80 42.83 -4.36 18.97
C ASN A 80 43.31 -2.90 18.88
N VAL A 81 42.39 -1.96 18.59
CA VAL A 81 42.00 -0.83 19.47
C VAL A 81 41.08 0.19 18.77
N ALA A 82 40.15 0.71 19.58
CA ALA A 82 39.43 1.99 19.52
C ALA A 82 38.12 2.13 18.70
N LYS A 83 37.06 2.41 19.49
CA LYS A 83 35.76 2.98 19.11
C LYS A 83 35.91 4.48 18.82
N THR A 84 35.24 4.95 17.78
CA THR A 84 34.74 6.33 17.66
C THR A 84 33.32 6.29 17.07
N VAL A 85 32.45 7.06 17.70
CA VAL A 85 31.03 7.25 17.42
C VAL A 85 30.87 8.32 16.32
N GLY A 86 29.96 8.13 15.37
CA GLY A 86 29.61 9.16 14.40
C GLY A 86 28.68 8.69 13.27
N GLU A 87 27.45 9.21 13.33
CA GLU A 87 26.63 9.72 12.21
C GLU A 87 25.78 8.77 11.33
N GLU A 88 24.63 9.33 10.96
CA GLU A 88 23.36 8.68 10.64
C GLU A 88 23.25 8.31 9.15
N GLU A 89 22.85 7.07 8.89
CA GLU A 89 22.79 6.44 7.56
C GLU A 89 21.35 6.03 7.22
N ASP A 90 20.80 6.60 6.15
CA ASP A 90 19.56 6.12 5.52
C ASP A 90 19.90 5.23 4.32
N GLU A 91 19.71 3.92 4.47
CA GLU A 91 19.86 2.91 3.41
C GLU A 91 18.49 2.37 2.96
N ASP A 92 18.26 2.38 1.65
CA ASP A 92 17.11 1.72 1.02
C ASP A 92 17.39 0.23 0.71
N SER A 93 16.38 -0.54 1.06
CA SER A 93 16.22 -1.98 1.05
C SER A 93 16.22 -2.58 -0.37
N SER A 94 17.36 -3.11 -0.81
CA SER A 94 17.37 -4.06 -1.92
C SER A 94 18.46 -5.13 -1.74
N MET A 95 17.99 -6.35 -1.48
CA MET A 95 18.60 -7.67 -1.73
C MET A 95 19.50 -8.36 -0.69
N LEU A 96 19.02 -9.57 -0.37
CA LEU A 96 19.71 -10.81 -0.02
C LEU A 96 20.51 -10.81 1.28
N CYS A 97 19.82 -11.18 2.37
CA CYS A 97 20.47 -11.78 3.52
C CYS A 97 20.44 -13.31 3.38
N ASP A 98 21.64 -13.87 3.40
CA ASP A 98 21.96 -15.25 3.73
C ASP A 98 21.24 -15.62 5.04
N ASP A 99 20.44 -16.68 5.02
CA ASP A 99 19.67 -17.17 6.17
C ASP A 99 20.65 -17.70 7.22
N GLY A 100 21.06 -16.83 8.13
CA GLY A 100 21.57 -17.25 9.43
C GLY A 100 20.40 -17.78 10.24
N ASP A 101 20.29 -19.10 10.31
CA ASP A 101 19.39 -19.86 11.18
C ASP A 101 19.57 -19.42 12.65
N ASP A 102 18.83 -18.39 13.07
CA ASP A 102 18.42 -18.27 14.46
C ASP A 102 17.24 -19.23 14.66
N ALA A 103 17.59 -20.50 14.87
CA ALA A 103 16.72 -21.50 15.44
C ALA A 103 16.27 -21.01 16.83
N ALA A 104 15.20 -20.21 16.85
CA ALA A 104 14.37 -20.09 18.04
C ALA A 104 13.93 -21.51 18.39
N ALA A 105 14.42 -22.01 19.52
CA ALA A 105 14.03 -23.28 20.08
C ALA A 105 12.50 -23.36 20.08
N ALA A 106 11.94 -24.09 19.12
CA ALA A 106 10.59 -24.61 19.25
C ALA A 106 10.68 -25.59 20.41
N GLU A 107 10.14 -25.22 21.56
CA GLU A 107 9.75 -26.24 22.52
C GLU A 107 8.80 -27.18 21.79
N GLU A 108 9.25 -28.41 21.55
CA GLU A 108 8.39 -29.53 21.20
C GLU A 108 7.40 -29.70 22.34
N VAL A 109 6.22 -29.09 22.20
CA VAL A 109 5.04 -29.58 22.91
C VAL A 109 4.70 -30.89 22.23
N VAL A 110 5.20 -31.99 22.80
CA VAL A 110 4.80 -33.34 22.45
C VAL A 110 3.32 -33.45 22.81
N GLY A 111 2.44 -33.22 21.84
CA GLY A 111 1.02 -33.52 21.98
C GLY A 111 0.88 -35.02 22.27
N ALA A 112 0.13 -35.36 23.32
CA ALA A 112 -0.18 -36.75 23.62
C ALA A 112 -0.93 -37.35 22.41
N GLU A 113 -0.36 -38.37 21.76
CA GLU A 113 -1.06 -39.14 20.75
C GLU A 113 -2.27 -39.82 21.43
N LEU A 114 -3.47 -39.52 20.95
CA LEU A 114 -4.68 -40.27 21.34
C LEU A 114 -4.57 -41.66 20.72
N ASP A 115 -4.50 -42.69 21.56
CA ASP A 115 -4.50 -44.09 21.12
C ASP A 115 -5.85 -44.41 20.47
N LYS A 116 -5.83 -44.76 19.17
CA LYS A 116 -7.04 -45.03 18.38
C LYS A 116 -7.87 -46.20 18.94
N ASP A 117 -7.23 -47.08 19.71
CA ASP A 117 -7.82 -48.30 20.25
C ASP A 117 -8.67 -48.07 21.52
N ASP A 118 -8.63 -46.87 22.12
CA ASP A 118 -9.33 -46.54 23.38
C ASP A 118 -10.63 -45.73 23.18
N VAL A 119 -10.94 -45.25 21.97
CA VAL A 119 -12.11 -44.40 21.70
C VAL A 119 -13.21 -45.17 20.96
N ASP A 120 -14.31 -45.48 21.66
CA ASP A 120 -15.49 -46.12 21.06
C ASP A 120 -16.19 -45.16 20.09
N CYS A 121 -16.15 -45.47 18.79
CA CYS A 121 -16.81 -44.68 17.76
C CYS A 121 -17.46 -45.57 16.69
N SER A 122 -18.70 -45.26 16.34
CA SER A 122 -19.48 -46.04 15.36
C SER A 122 -20.52 -45.20 14.63
N PHE A 123 -20.96 -45.65 13.46
CA PHE A 123 -22.07 -45.03 12.75
C PHE A 123 -23.41 -45.62 13.20
N ILE A 124 -24.44 -44.77 13.23
CA ILE A 124 -25.80 -45.24 13.51
C ILE A 124 -26.37 -45.84 12.22
N GLU A 125 -26.49 -47.17 12.15
CA GLU A 125 -26.88 -47.86 10.91
C GLU A 125 -28.28 -47.46 10.42
N SER A 126 -29.22 -47.15 11.32
CA SER A 126 -30.54 -46.63 10.93
C SER A 126 -30.50 -45.26 10.25
N SER A 127 -29.36 -44.56 10.33
CA SER A 127 -29.12 -43.25 9.72
C SER A 127 -28.41 -43.34 8.36
N ARG A 128 -28.13 -44.56 7.87
CA ARG A 128 -27.42 -44.80 6.61
C ARG A 128 -28.15 -44.15 5.43
N ILE A 129 -27.40 -43.42 4.62
CA ILE A 129 -27.93 -42.76 3.42
C ILE A 129 -28.04 -43.80 2.30
N PRO A 130 -29.21 -43.96 1.65
CA PRO A 130 -29.36 -44.90 0.54
C PRO A 130 -28.35 -44.62 -0.58
N SER A 131 -27.74 -45.67 -1.14
CA SER A 131 -26.62 -45.54 -2.09
C SER A 131 -26.92 -44.61 -3.28
N HIS A 132 -28.13 -44.66 -3.85
CA HIS A 132 -28.50 -43.77 -4.96
C HIS A 132 -28.59 -42.29 -4.55
N VAL A 133 -28.96 -41.99 -3.30
CA VAL A 133 -28.95 -40.62 -2.74
C VAL A 133 -27.52 -40.20 -2.45
N ALA A 134 -26.73 -41.07 -1.81
CA ALA A 134 -25.32 -40.77 -1.51
C ALA A 134 -24.49 -40.51 -2.78
N LYS A 135 -24.71 -41.28 -3.85
CA LYS A 135 -24.08 -41.07 -5.17
C LYS A 135 -24.52 -39.76 -5.83
N LYS A 136 -25.74 -39.30 -5.58
CA LYS A 136 -26.26 -38.05 -6.11
C LYS A 136 -25.73 -36.84 -5.33
N ASP A 137 -25.73 -36.93 -4.01
CA ASP A 137 -25.34 -35.83 -3.12
C ASP A 137 -23.80 -35.70 -3.05
N TYR A 138 -23.08 -36.81 -3.07
CA TYR A 138 -21.61 -36.86 -2.98
C TYR A 138 -20.98 -37.53 -4.20
N PRO A 139 -21.21 -37.01 -5.42
CA PRO A 139 -20.76 -37.68 -6.66
C PRO A 139 -19.23 -37.82 -6.71
N HIS A 140 -18.51 -36.87 -6.12
CA HIS A 140 -17.05 -36.87 -6.02
C HIS A 140 -16.49 -38.03 -5.17
N ARG A 141 -17.31 -38.67 -4.32
CA ARG A 141 -16.93 -39.80 -3.44
C ARG A 141 -17.13 -41.18 -4.07
N TYR A 142 -17.99 -41.28 -5.08
CA TYR A 142 -18.56 -42.57 -5.54
C TYR A 142 -18.44 -42.86 -7.03
N ALA A 143 -17.84 -41.97 -7.82
CA ALA A 143 -17.82 -42.12 -9.25
C ALA A 143 -16.78 -43.16 -9.73
N ASP A 144 -17.18 -43.98 -10.72
CA ASP A 144 -16.35 -44.79 -11.61
C ASP A 144 -15.39 -43.93 -12.50
N SER A 145 -15.24 -42.63 -12.22
CA SER A 145 -14.56 -41.64 -13.05
C SER A 145 -13.04 -41.61 -12.91
N LEU A 146 -12.45 -42.44 -12.04
CA LEU A 146 -11.01 -42.69 -12.02
C LEU A 146 -10.55 -43.67 -13.13
N GLN A 147 -11.47 -44.30 -13.87
CA GLN A 147 -11.14 -45.34 -14.87
C GLN A 147 -11.57 -45.02 -16.32
N ALA A 148 -12.23 -43.89 -16.60
CA ALA A 148 -12.78 -43.58 -17.93
C ALA A 148 -11.92 -42.65 -18.82
N ASP A 149 -10.69 -42.29 -18.43
CA ASP A 149 -9.71 -41.60 -19.30
C ASP A 149 -8.45 -42.45 -19.49
N GLY A 150 -8.66 -43.68 -19.94
CA GLY A 150 -7.60 -44.66 -20.24
C GLY A 150 -6.70 -44.32 -21.42
N ASN A 151 -6.66 -43.07 -21.91
CA ASN A 151 -5.79 -42.73 -23.03
C ASN A 151 -5.34 -41.26 -23.10
N LYS A 152 -4.76 -40.71 -22.02
CA LYS A 152 -3.89 -39.51 -22.11
C LYS A 152 -2.87 -39.28 -20.98
N SER A 153 -2.67 -40.25 -20.07
CA SER A 153 -1.69 -40.11 -18.97
C SER A 153 -0.55 -41.13 -19.11
N LYS A 154 0.30 -40.94 -20.13
CA LYS A 154 1.66 -41.53 -20.20
C LYS A 154 2.68 -40.40 -20.39
N ARG A 155 2.83 -39.53 -19.40
CA ARG A 155 4.05 -38.75 -19.18
C ARG A 155 3.99 -38.20 -17.76
N TYR A 156 5.13 -38.31 -17.06
CA TYR A 156 5.34 -38.05 -15.64
C TYR A 156 4.97 -39.20 -14.70
N ARG A 157 5.82 -40.23 -14.73
CA ARG A 157 6.01 -41.17 -13.63
C ARG A 157 7.37 -40.86 -13.01
N THR A 158 7.39 -40.11 -11.92
CA THR A 158 8.52 -40.01 -10.99
C THR A 158 8.07 -40.55 -9.63
N GLN A 159 8.92 -41.40 -9.06
CA GLN A 159 8.64 -42.27 -7.92
C GLN A 159 8.53 -41.47 -6.61
N THR A 160 7.33 -41.43 -6.05
CA THR A 160 7.04 -41.61 -4.62
C THR A 160 5.71 -42.38 -4.56
N VAL A 161 5.59 -43.35 -3.68
CA VAL A 161 4.36 -44.14 -3.52
C VAL A 161 3.39 -43.28 -2.71
N GLU A 162 2.64 -42.39 -3.37
CA GLU A 162 1.42 -41.83 -2.78
C GLU A 162 0.36 -42.94 -2.81
N GLU A 163 -0.03 -43.42 -1.64
CA GLU A 163 -1.16 -44.35 -1.49
C GLU A 163 -2.40 -43.74 -2.14
N GLN A 164 -3.08 -44.51 -3.00
CA GLN A 164 -4.35 -44.07 -3.54
C GLN A 164 -5.35 -43.95 -2.39
N PRO A 165 -6.13 -42.85 -2.30
CA PRO A 165 -7.13 -42.69 -1.25
C PRO A 165 -8.16 -43.82 -1.35
N LEU A 166 -8.42 -44.51 -0.23
CA LEU A 166 -9.41 -45.59 -0.13
C LEU A 166 -10.80 -45.09 -0.57
N ALA A 167 -11.53 -45.93 -1.31
CA ALA A 167 -12.84 -45.55 -1.80
C ALA A 167 -13.87 -45.48 -0.66
N VAL A 168 -14.86 -44.61 -0.81
CA VAL A 168 -15.97 -44.48 0.14
C VAL A 168 -17.07 -45.47 -0.21
N ILE A 169 -17.53 -46.25 0.77
CA ILE A 169 -18.49 -47.35 0.57
C ILE A 169 -19.88 -47.06 1.11
N ALA A 170 -20.02 -46.14 2.06
CA ALA A 170 -21.31 -45.74 2.63
C ALA A 170 -21.25 -44.33 3.23
N HIS A 171 -22.37 -43.60 3.19
CA HIS A 171 -22.55 -42.35 3.93
C HIS A 171 -23.64 -42.52 4.99
N TYR A 172 -23.54 -41.73 6.06
CA TYR A 172 -24.43 -41.76 7.22
C TYR A 172 -24.89 -40.35 7.56
N ARG A 173 -25.99 -40.23 8.32
CA ARG A 173 -26.45 -38.95 8.86
C ARG A 173 -26.03 -38.72 10.31
N GLN A 174 -25.69 -39.78 11.02
CA GLN A 174 -25.39 -39.76 12.44
C GLN A 174 -24.26 -40.72 12.80
N ALA A 175 -23.48 -40.34 13.80
CA ALA A 175 -22.41 -41.12 14.37
C ALA A 175 -22.43 -41.00 15.90
N GLU A 176 -21.85 -41.96 16.59
CA GLU A 176 -21.65 -41.95 18.04
C GLU A 176 -20.15 -41.99 18.33
N VAL A 177 -19.69 -41.14 19.24
CA VAL A 177 -18.30 -41.10 19.73
C VAL A 177 -18.36 -40.97 21.24
N GLU A 178 -17.75 -41.91 21.97
CA GLU A 178 -17.77 -42.01 23.43
C GLU A 178 -19.19 -41.89 24.05
N GLY A 179 -20.16 -42.59 23.47
CA GLY A 179 -21.55 -42.57 23.95
C GLY A 179 -22.33 -41.29 23.62
N LYS A 180 -21.76 -40.35 22.84
CA LYS A 180 -22.40 -39.09 22.44
C LYS A 180 -22.80 -39.14 20.97
N LEU A 181 -24.06 -38.81 20.69
CA LEU A 181 -24.60 -38.77 19.33
C LEU A 181 -24.26 -37.46 18.61
N TYR A 182 -23.72 -37.55 17.40
CA TYR A 182 -23.43 -36.43 16.49
C TYR A 182 -24.24 -36.56 15.20
N LYS A 183 -24.66 -35.43 14.64
CA LYS A 183 -25.48 -35.34 13.42
C LYS A 183 -24.84 -34.42 12.38
N LEU A 184 -25.19 -34.61 11.11
CA LEU A 184 -24.83 -33.63 10.07
C LEU A 184 -25.30 -32.22 10.46
N GLY A 185 -24.42 -31.24 10.26
CA GLY A 185 -24.65 -29.84 10.61
C GLY A 185 -24.25 -29.46 12.04
N ASP A 186 -24.00 -30.43 12.93
CA ASP A 186 -23.47 -30.15 14.27
C ASP A 186 -22.08 -29.50 14.18
N CYS A 187 -21.81 -28.57 15.09
CA CYS A 187 -20.48 -28.01 15.27
C CYS A 187 -19.76 -28.73 16.39
N VAL A 188 -18.48 -29.02 16.18
CA VAL A 188 -17.66 -29.83 17.07
C VAL A 188 -16.28 -29.23 17.27
N HIS A 189 -15.70 -29.53 18.43
CA HIS A 189 -14.26 -29.48 18.62
C HIS A 189 -13.62 -30.74 18.05
N VAL A 190 -12.54 -30.53 17.29
CA VAL A 190 -11.74 -31.60 16.70
C VAL A 190 -10.33 -31.51 17.26
N HIS A 191 -9.78 -32.64 17.67
CA HIS A 191 -8.44 -32.71 18.23
C HIS A 191 -7.41 -32.21 17.19
N SER A 192 -6.56 -31.27 17.60
CA SER A 192 -5.63 -30.58 16.70
C SER A 192 -4.17 -31.00 16.86
N GLY A 193 -3.84 -31.75 17.94
CA GLY A 193 -2.45 -31.96 18.37
C GLY A 193 -1.77 -30.68 18.90
N LEU A 194 -2.51 -29.57 19.02
CA LEU A 194 -2.07 -28.28 19.56
C LEU A 194 -2.78 -28.00 20.89
N GLU A 195 -2.44 -26.86 21.52
CA GLU A 195 -3.05 -26.42 22.79
C GLU A 195 -4.58 -26.24 22.67
N ASP A 196 -5.05 -25.64 21.57
CA ASP A 196 -6.48 -25.41 21.31
C ASP A 196 -7.04 -26.39 20.27
N PRO A 197 -8.23 -26.99 20.48
CA PRO A 197 -8.88 -27.82 19.48
C PRO A 197 -9.38 -26.98 18.29
N PHE A 198 -9.41 -27.59 17.11
CA PHE A 198 -10.04 -27.00 15.93
C PHE A 198 -11.57 -26.93 16.11
N ILE A 199 -12.22 -26.00 15.42
CA ILE A 199 -13.68 -25.85 15.42
C ILE A 199 -14.19 -26.15 14.02
N GLY A 200 -15.02 -27.19 13.89
CA GLY A 200 -15.55 -27.62 12.59
C GLY A 200 -17.06 -27.82 12.61
N ARG A 201 -17.71 -27.62 11.46
CA ARG A 201 -19.08 -28.08 11.20
C ARG A 201 -19.03 -29.38 10.42
N ILE A 202 -19.68 -30.42 10.94
CA ILE A 202 -19.74 -31.72 10.26
C ILE A 202 -20.61 -31.60 9.02
N THR A 203 -20.05 -31.91 7.86
CA THR A 203 -20.78 -31.87 6.58
C THR A 203 -21.04 -33.25 5.99
N GLU A 204 -20.19 -34.24 6.29
CA GLU A 204 -20.34 -35.62 5.81
C GLU A 204 -19.94 -36.61 6.91
N PHE A 205 -20.61 -37.76 6.95
CA PHE A 205 -20.16 -38.95 7.67
C PHE A 205 -20.08 -40.10 6.67
N TYR A 206 -18.98 -40.84 6.64
CA TYR A 206 -18.78 -41.91 5.68
C TYR A 206 -17.79 -42.98 6.13
N GLU A 207 -17.96 -44.17 5.59
CA GLU A 207 -17.10 -45.34 5.81
C GLU A 207 -16.23 -45.59 4.56
N LYS A 208 -14.93 -45.84 4.76
CA LYS A 208 -13.99 -46.22 3.68
C LYS A 208 -13.94 -47.75 3.50
N GLU A 209 -13.34 -48.22 2.40
CA GLU A 209 -13.27 -49.66 2.05
C GLU A 209 -12.67 -50.55 3.15
N ASP A 210 -11.75 -50.02 3.94
CA ASP A 210 -11.12 -50.69 5.08
C ASP A 210 -11.98 -50.72 6.35
N LYS A 211 -13.24 -50.27 6.26
CA LYS A 211 -14.18 -50.12 7.38
C LYS A 211 -13.81 -49.04 8.39
N SER A 212 -12.86 -48.16 8.07
CA SER A 212 -12.55 -47.03 8.94
C SER A 212 -13.67 -45.97 8.89
N PRO A 213 -14.09 -45.42 10.06
CA PRO A 213 -15.11 -44.38 10.12
C PRO A 213 -14.49 -42.98 9.97
N TRP A 214 -15.05 -42.18 9.05
CA TRP A 214 -14.59 -40.83 8.73
C TRP A 214 -15.71 -39.81 8.75
N PHE A 215 -15.33 -38.54 8.93
CA PHE A 215 -16.21 -37.40 8.73
C PHE A 215 -15.48 -36.30 7.98
N HIS A 216 -16.25 -35.47 7.28
CA HIS A 216 -15.76 -34.26 6.66
C HIS A 216 -16.22 -33.06 7.47
N ALA A 217 -15.31 -32.13 7.75
CA ALA A 217 -15.59 -30.92 8.53
C ALA A 217 -15.19 -29.66 7.80
N GLN A 218 -16.13 -28.72 7.71
CA GLN A 218 -15.89 -27.34 7.31
C GLN A 218 -15.36 -26.54 8.51
N TRP A 219 -14.23 -25.84 8.35
CA TRP A 219 -13.53 -25.22 9.47
C TRP A 219 -13.94 -23.78 9.75
N PHE A 220 -14.03 -23.45 11.04
CA PHE A 220 -14.04 -22.08 11.51
C PHE A 220 -12.65 -21.66 12.00
N PHE A 221 -12.34 -20.40 11.83
CA PHE A 221 -11.08 -19.81 12.27
C PHE A 221 -11.30 -18.90 13.45
N ARG A 222 -10.46 -19.01 14.48
CA ARG A 222 -10.38 -17.96 15.51
C ARG A 222 -9.59 -16.80 14.96
N SER A 223 -9.73 -15.64 15.59
CA SER A 223 -8.99 -14.43 15.18
C SER A 223 -7.48 -14.67 15.04
N TYR A 224 -6.86 -15.43 15.95
CA TYR A 224 -5.42 -15.70 15.90
C TYR A 224 -4.98 -16.80 14.94
N ASP A 225 -5.91 -17.60 14.42
CA ASP A 225 -5.63 -18.61 13.37
C ASP A 225 -5.52 -17.97 11.97
N THR A 226 -6.01 -16.74 11.84
CA THR A 226 -5.99 -15.97 10.58
C THR A 226 -4.66 -15.25 10.35
N LEU A 227 -4.59 -14.48 9.25
CA LEU A 227 -3.48 -13.56 9.00
C LEU A 227 -3.32 -12.47 10.09
N MET A 228 -4.28 -12.24 10.98
CA MET A 228 -4.10 -11.36 12.15
C MET A 228 -3.07 -11.91 13.15
N GLY A 229 -2.87 -13.23 13.23
CA GLY A 229 -1.92 -13.84 14.16
C GLY A 229 -2.16 -13.39 15.61
N LYS A 230 -1.08 -13.11 16.36
CA LYS A 230 -1.17 -12.74 17.79
C LYS A 230 -2.04 -11.52 18.06
N GLU A 231 -2.08 -10.54 17.14
CA GLU A 231 -2.93 -9.34 17.26
C GLU A 231 -4.43 -9.69 17.31
N GLY A 232 -4.82 -10.83 16.73
CA GLY A 232 -6.20 -11.32 16.80
C GLY A 232 -6.65 -11.72 18.20
N ARG A 233 -5.74 -11.93 19.16
CA ARG A 233 -6.09 -12.27 20.56
C ARG A 233 -6.76 -11.13 21.32
N ASN A 234 -6.68 -9.90 20.79
CA ASN A 234 -7.36 -8.73 21.35
C ASN A 234 -8.87 -8.71 21.04
N HIS A 235 -9.36 -9.61 20.18
CA HIS A 235 -10.78 -9.73 19.83
C HIS A 235 -11.51 -10.66 20.80
N ASP A 236 -12.85 -10.59 20.83
CA ASP A 236 -13.68 -11.52 21.62
C ASP A 236 -13.28 -12.98 21.29
N PRO A 237 -12.82 -13.78 22.28
CA PRO A 237 -12.37 -15.15 22.06
C PRO A 237 -13.49 -16.09 21.58
N LYS A 238 -14.77 -15.70 21.75
CA LYS A 238 -15.92 -16.42 21.20
C LYS A 238 -16.18 -16.10 19.73
N LYS A 239 -15.61 -15.01 19.20
CA LYS A 239 -15.77 -14.64 17.80
C LYS A 239 -14.90 -15.52 16.91
N ILE A 240 -15.55 -16.22 15.98
CA ILE A 240 -14.92 -17.06 14.96
C ILE A 240 -15.35 -16.60 13.55
N TYR A 241 -14.68 -17.10 12.53
CA TYR A 241 -14.93 -16.75 11.13
C TYR A 241 -15.24 -18.01 10.33
N TYR A 242 -16.32 -17.94 9.54
CA TYR A 242 -16.70 -19.03 8.64
C TYR A 242 -15.69 -19.14 7.50
N SER A 243 -15.34 -20.35 7.07
CA SER A 243 -14.45 -20.57 5.92
C SER A 243 -14.95 -21.74 5.10
N GLU A 244 -14.73 -21.70 3.79
CA GLU A 244 -15.07 -22.80 2.88
C GLU A 244 -14.04 -23.94 2.92
N VAL A 245 -12.89 -23.72 3.56
CA VAL A 245 -11.89 -24.78 3.79
C VAL A 245 -12.50 -25.90 4.63
N ALA A 246 -12.31 -27.12 4.16
CA ALA A 246 -12.81 -28.32 4.81
C ALA A 246 -11.85 -29.48 4.57
N ASP A 247 -11.79 -30.40 5.53
CA ASP A 247 -10.89 -31.56 5.48
C ASP A 247 -11.59 -32.84 5.97
N GLU A 248 -10.99 -33.97 5.63
CA GLU A 248 -11.39 -35.31 6.07
C GLU A 248 -10.68 -35.70 7.36
N ASN A 249 -11.41 -36.26 8.30
CA ASN A 249 -10.88 -36.65 9.61
C ASN A 249 -11.43 -38.02 10.01
N GLU A 250 -10.65 -38.78 10.76
CA GLU A 250 -11.12 -40.02 11.39
C GLU A 250 -12.14 -39.70 12.49
N LEU A 251 -13.14 -40.54 12.68
CA LEU A 251 -14.26 -40.21 13.57
C LEU A 251 -13.85 -40.00 15.04
N HIS A 252 -12.83 -40.72 15.52
CA HIS A 252 -12.37 -40.66 16.92
C HIS A 252 -11.76 -39.31 17.34
N VAL A 253 -11.34 -38.46 16.39
CA VAL A 253 -10.74 -37.16 16.73
C VAL A 253 -11.77 -36.10 17.16
N ILE A 254 -13.06 -36.42 17.16
CA ILE A 254 -14.12 -35.55 17.69
C ILE A 254 -14.02 -35.49 19.22
N VAL A 255 -13.79 -34.30 19.75
CA VAL A 255 -13.67 -34.06 21.21
C VAL A 255 -15.03 -33.82 21.86
N GLY A 256 -15.92 -33.08 21.19
CA GLY A 256 -17.20 -32.70 21.77
C GLY A 256 -18.00 -31.73 20.91
N LYS A 257 -19.29 -31.59 21.21
CA LYS A 257 -20.16 -30.60 20.56
C LYS A 257 -19.94 -29.20 21.09
N VAL A 258 -20.09 -28.22 20.22
CA VAL A 258 -20.08 -26.80 20.55
C VAL A 258 -21.25 -26.08 19.89
N SER A 259 -21.80 -25.09 20.58
CA SER A 259 -22.85 -24.22 20.07
C SER A 259 -22.23 -23.04 19.31
N VAL A 260 -22.53 -22.97 18.01
CA VAL A 260 -22.09 -21.88 17.13
C VAL A 260 -23.31 -21.12 16.63
N ILE A 261 -23.34 -19.80 16.82
CA ILE A 261 -24.46 -18.95 16.39
C ILE A 261 -24.01 -17.96 15.32
N ARG A 262 -24.78 -17.89 14.24
CA ARG A 262 -24.62 -16.83 13.25
C ARG A 262 -25.40 -15.59 13.68
N ILE A 263 -24.74 -14.44 13.67
CA ILE A 263 -25.37 -13.14 13.98
C ILE A 263 -25.40 -12.25 12.75
N ALA A 264 -26.35 -11.31 12.71
CA ALA A 264 -26.39 -10.28 11.68
C ALA A 264 -25.18 -9.34 11.82
N SER A 265 -24.54 -9.03 10.68
CA SER A 265 -23.53 -7.97 10.64
C SER A 265 -24.17 -6.63 11.00
N LYS A 266 -23.47 -5.82 11.81
CA LYS A 266 -23.93 -4.48 12.18
C LYS A 266 -23.79 -3.50 11.03
N ASP A 267 -24.73 -2.57 10.96
CA ASP A 267 -24.62 -1.38 10.13
C ASP A 267 -23.43 -0.53 10.60
N ARG A 268 -22.73 0.13 9.68
CA ARG A 268 -21.56 0.97 10.01
C ARG A 268 -21.88 2.13 10.96
N SER A 269 -23.14 2.58 11.02
CA SER A 269 -23.60 3.61 11.93
C SER A 269 -23.84 3.09 13.35
N ASP A 270 -24.03 1.77 13.54
CA ASP A 270 -24.25 1.15 14.84
C ASP A 270 -22.92 0.95 15.58
N ARG A 271 -22.67 1.85 16.54
CA ARG A 271 -21.48 1.83 17.41
C ARG A 271 -21.65 0.97 18.67
N SER A 272 -22.81 0.35 18.87
CA SER A 272 -23.01 -0.46 20.07
C SER A 272 -22.08 -1.68 20.06
N PRO A 273 -21.64 -2.19 21.22
CA PRO A 273 -20.93 -3.47 21.26
C PRO A 273 -21.84 -4.59 20.75
N ILE A 274 -21.27 -5.60 20.10
CA ILE A 274 -22.02 -6.81 19.74
C ILE A 274 -22.49 -7.46 21.04
N LYS A 275 -23.79 -7.69 21.18
CA LYS A 275 -24.31 -8.47 22.30
C LYS A 275 -23.91 -9.92 22.05
N THR A 276 -22.94 -10.41 22.80
CA THR A 276 -22.47 -11.80 22.69
C THR A 276 -23.62 -12.74 23.01
N PRO A 277 -24.07 -13.59 22.07
CA PRO A 277 -25.17 -14.50 22.33
C PRO A 277 -24.78 -15.58 23.35
N ALA A 278 -25.77 -16.21 23.97
CA ALA A 278 -25.56 -17.33 24.88
C ALA A 278 -25.17 -18.59 24.09
N CYS A 279 -23.89 -18.68 23.75
CA CYS A 279 -23.28 -19.80 23.03
C CYS A 279 -21.78 -19.91 23.34
N ASP A 280 -21.17 -20.97 22.81
CA ASP A 280 -19.72 -21.19 22.88
C ASP A 280 -19.01 -20.26 21.90
N TYR A 281 -19.51 -20.18 20.65
CA TYR A 281 -18.94 -19.32 19.62
C TYR A 281 -19.99 -18.63 18.76
N TYR A 282 -19.61 -17.51 18.14
CA TYR A 282 -20.46 -16.82 17.18
C TYR A 282 -19.66 -16.27 16.00
N PHE A 283 -20.33 -16.04 14.88
CA PHE A 283 -19.72 -15.45 13.69
C PHE A 283 -20.69 -14.54 12.93
N ASP A 284 -20.12 -13.50 12.32
CA ASP A 284 -20.79 -12.52 11.47
C ASP A 284 -20.14 -12.37 10.09
N LYS A 285 -18.90 -12.87 9.94
CA LYS A 285 -18.07 -12.76 8.74
C LYS A 285 -17.47 -14.10 8.33
N GLY A 286 -17.11 -14.17 7.05
CA GLY A 286 -16.29 -15.23 6.49
C GLY A 286 -14.81 -14.83 6.45
N TYR A 287 -13.94 -15.83 6.34
CA TYR A 287 -12.50 -15.69 6.16
C TYR A 287 -12.02 -16.54 4.98
N MET A 288 -11.16 -15.96 4.15
CA MET A 288 -10.44 -16.64 3.06
C MET A 288 -8.95 -16.37 3.21
N PHE A 289 -8.13 -17.40 2.94
CA PHE A 289 -6.68 -17.25 3.01
C PHE A 289 -6.12 -16.37 1.89
N GLN A 290 -6.74 -16.38 0.72
CA GLN A 290 -6.36 -15.52 -0.38
C GLN A 290 -6.55 -14.07 0.06
N TYR A 291 -5.49 -13.26 -0.03
CA TYR A 291 -5.44 -11.87 0.46
C TYR A 291 -5.78 -11.67 1.96
N GLY A 292 -5.94 -12.75 2.75
CA GLY A 292 -6.43 -12.67 4.12
C GLY A 292 -7.81 -12.01 4.24
N THR A 293 -8.71 -12.32 3.32
CA THR A 293 -9.99 -11.63 3.20
C THR A 293 -10.95 -11.98 4.32
N PHE A 294 -11.46 -10.95 4.99
CA PHE A 294 -12.63 -10.98 5.84
C PHE A 294 -13.80 -10.33 5.11
N TYR A 295 -14.89 -11.06 4.92
CA TYR A 295 -16.02 -10.60 4.10
C TYR A 295 -17.36 -10.80 4.81
N THR A 296 -18.36 -9.99 4.43
CA THR A 296 -19.73 -10.16 4.92
C THR A 296 -20.34 -11.38 4.25
N LEU A 297 -20.86 -12.31 5.04
CA LEU A 297 -21.47 -13.52 4.53
C LEU A 297 -22.81 -13.22 3.83
N PRO A 298 -23.11 -13.85 2.67
CA PRO A 298 -24.41 -13.75 2.01
C PRO A 298 -25.54 -14.14 2.96
N LYS A 299 -26.73 -13.53 2.83
CA LYS A 299 -27.88 -13.83 3.72
C LYS A 299 -28.16 -15.33 3.79
N ASP A 300 -28.17 -15.99 2.64
CA ASP A 300 -28.29 -17.44 2.51
C ASP A 300 -26.91 -18.03 2.22
N LEU A 301 -26.38 -18.81 3.16
CA LEU A 301 -25.12 -19.53 2.95
C LEU A 301 -25.40 -20.73 2.05
N PRO A 302 -24.55 -21.00 1.03
CA PRO A 302 -24.62 -22.24 0.28
C PRO A 302 -24.45 -23.41 1.25
N GLU A 303 -25.39 -24.35 1.24
CA GLU A 303 -25.27 -25.56 2.06
C GLU A 303 -24.62 -26.70 1.27
N PRO A 304 -23.69 -27.45 1.88
CA PRO A 304 -23.17 -28.67 1.29
C PRO A 304 -24.29 -29.66 0.94
N PRO A 305 -24.12 -30.46 -0.12
CA PRO A 305 -25.04 -31.57 -0.42
C PRO A 305 -25.26 -32.46 0.82
N GLY A 306 -26.49 -32.98 0.99
CA GLY A 306 -26.87 -33.77 2.16
C GLY A 306 -27.23 -32.95 3.42
N LEU A 307 -26.65 -31.76 3.60
CA LEU A 307 -26.95 -30.84 4.69
C LEU A 307 -28.23 -30.02 4.44
N ALA A 308 -28.63 -29.87 3.18
CA ALA A 308 -29.89 -29.22 2.79
C ALA A 308 -31.14 -29.83 3.44
N GLN A 309 -31.08 -31.09 3.86
CA GLN A 309 -32.13 -31.84 4.54
C GLN A 309 -31.92 -31.95 6.07
N ALA A 310 -30.88 -31.33 6.62
CA ALA A 310 -30.61 -31.34 8.06
C ALA A 310 -31.39 -30.26 8.81
N GLU A 311 -31.74 -30.53 10.08
CA GLU A 311 -32.48 -29.60 10.95
C GLU A 311 -31.60 -28.44 11.47
N ASN A 312 -30.28 -28.66 11.62
CA ASN A 312 -29.34 -27.70 12.20
C ASN A 312 -28.72 -26.77 11.14
N LYS A 313 -29.52 -25.83 10.63
CA LYS A 313 -29.07 -24.77 9.72
C LYS A 313 -28.71 -23.50 10.48
N PHE A 314 -27.73 -22.75 9.98
CA PHE A 314 -27.45 -21.42 10.53
C PHE A 314 -28.49 -20.41 10.07
N HIS A 315 -29.44 -20.10 10.95
CA HIS A 315 -30.33 -18.96 10.77
C HIS A 315 -29.67 -17.67 11.31
N ILE A 316 -29.88 -16.56 10.61
CA ILE A 316 -29.45 -15.24 11.10
C ILE A 316 -30.34 -14.89 12.28
N THR A 317 -29.75 -14.71 13.46
CA THR A 317 -30.47 -14.16 14.61
C THR A 317 -30.79 -12.69 14.33
N GLU A 318 -32.07 -12.33 14.30
CA GLU A 318 -32.49 -10.93 14.22
C GLU A 318 -32.12 -10.25 15.54
N ASN A 319 -31.20 -9.29 15.49
CA ASN A 319 -30.96 -8.41 16.63
C ASN A 319 -32.22 -7.56 16.81
N THR A 320 -33.04 -7.88 17.81
CA THR A 320 -34.15 -7.02 18.27
C THR A 320 -33.61 -5.64 18.64
N ILE A 321 -33.67 -4.71 17.68
CA ILE A 321 -33.65 -3.27 17.88
C ILE A 321 -34.80 -2.74 17.03
N ALA A 322 -35.84 -2.22 17.69
CA ALA A 322 -36.94 -1.55 17.04
C ALA A 322 -36.43 -0.31 16.30
N SER A 323 -36.15 -0.44 15.01
CA SER A 323 -36.02 0.69 14.11
C SER A 323 -37.42 1.09 13.66
N LYS A 324 -37.81 2.34 13.96
CA LYS A 324 -39.02 2.95 13.41
C LYS A 324 -39.03 2.76 11.90
N SER A 325 -40.11 2.18 11.40
CA SER A 325 -40.38 2.00 9.98
C SER A 325 -40.34 3.35 9.26
N GLY A 326 -39.23 3.66 8.60
CA GLY A 326 -39.23 4.57 7.47
C GLY A 326 -39.96 3.86 6.33
N SER A 327 -41.07 4.43 5.90
CA SER A 327 -41.91 3.96 4.80
C SER A 327 -41.09 3.62 3.55
N LYS A 328 -41.13 2.36 3.13
CA LYS A 328 -40.79 1.95 1.77
C LYS A 328 -41.84 2.54 0.82
N SER A 329 -41.48 3.56 0.06
CA SER A 329 -42.18 3.88 -1.18
C SER A 329 -41.62 2.97 -2.28
N THR A 330 -42.43 2.00 -2.69
CA THR A 330 -42.30 1.24 -3.92
C THR A 330 -42.73 2.11 -5.09
N GLU A 331 -41.82 2.48 -5.99
CA GLU A 331 -42.20 2.83 -7.37
C GLU A 331 -41.17 2.30 -8.36
N SER A 332 -41.66 1.44 -9.25
CA SER A 332 -41.02 0.98 -10.47
C SER A 332 -41.52 1.83 -11.64
N ASP A 333 -40.58 2.33 -12.44
CA ASP A 333 -40.64 2.74 -13.85
C ASP A 333 -41.88 3.50 -14.37
N ASN A 334 -41.72 4.76 -14.82
CA ASN A 334 -41.37 5.10 -16.22
C ASN A 334 -41.55 6.61 -16.52
N SER A 335 -40.73 7.11 -17.46
CA SER A 335 -40.84 8.36 -18.25
C SER A 335 -40.26 9.70 -17.73
N CYS A 336 -39.17 10.11 -18.40
CA CYS A 336 -38.81 11.44 -18.89
C CYS A 336 -38.99 12.68 -17.96
N SER A 337 -37.88 13.16 -17.40
CA SER A 337 -37.36 14.52 -17.71
C SER A 337 -35.90 14.65 -17.26
N ASP A 338 -35.09 15.24 -18.14
CA ASP A 338 -33.68 15.58 -17.95
C ASP A 338 -33.48 16.55 -16.78
N SER A 339 -32.80 16.10 -15.72
CA SER A 339 -31.95 16.94 -14.87
C SER A 339 -30.86 16.05 -14.26
N ASN A 340 -29.71 16.04 -14.93
CA ASN A 340 -28.59 15.13 -14.72
C ASN A 340 -27.71 15.58 -13.52
N ASP A 341 -28.29 15.68 -12.32
CA ASP A 341 -27.51 15.97 -11.10
C ASP A 341 -26.79 14.69 -10.65
N LYS A 342 -25.57 14.49 -11.16
CA LYS A 342 -24.69 13.43 -10.69
C LYS A 342 -24.35 13.68 -9.22
N LYS A 343 -24.74 12.76 -8.34
CA LYS A 343 -24.39 12.79 -6.92
C LYS A 343 -22.87 12.68 -6.75
N ASP A 344 -22.28 13.67 -6.08
CA ASP A 344 -20.87 13.67 -5.71
C ASP A 344 -20.62 12.76 -4.50
N PHE A 345 -19.51 12.03 -4.53
CA PHE A 345 -18.96 11.31 -3.40
C PHE A 345 -17.69 11.99 -2.91
N TYR A 346 -17.40 11.90 -1.61
CA TYR A 346 -16.29 12.63 -1.01
C TYR A 346 -15.19 11.71 -0.46
N LEU A 347 -13.96 12.07 -0.79
CA LEU A 347 -12.74 11.44 -0.30
C LEU A 347 -11.98 12.36 0.67
N LEU A 348 -11.47 11.77 1.75
CA LEU A 348 -10.45 12.35 2.64
C LEU A 348 -9.11 11.63 2.40
N ASP A 349 -8.07 12.39 2.06
CA ASP A 349 -6.70 11.89 1.89
C ASP A 349 -5.82 12.27 3.09
N LEU A 350 -5.41 11.27 3.88
CA LEU A 350 -4.56 11.43 5.05
C LEU A 350 -3.10 11.14 4.69
N TYR A 351 -2.16 11.97 5.16
CA TYR A 351 -0.76 11.89 4.74
C TYR A 351 -0.65 12.01 3.22
N CYS A 352 -1.37 12.98 2.66
CA CYS A 352 -1.68 13.02 1.24
C CYS A 352 -0.44 13.25 0.35
N GLY A 353 0.66 13.72 0.92
CA GLY A 353 1.82 14.21 0.17
C GLY A 353 1.37 15.22 -0.86
N CYS A 354 1.89 15.11 -2.09
CA CYS A 354 1.44 15.95 -3.20
C CYS A 354 0.11 15.50 -3.83
N GLY A 355 -0.56 14.45 -3.31
CA GLY A 355 -1.91 14.02 -3.74
C GLY A 355 -1.95 12.94 -4.82
N ALA A 356 -0.89 12.17 -5.02
CA ALA A 356 -0.82 11.18 -6.10
C ALA A 356 -1.87 10.06 -5.97
N MET A 357 -2.05 9.54 -4.75
CA MET A 357 -2.99 8.45 -4.48
C MET A 357 -4.44 8.89 -4.65
N SER A 358 -4.84 10.00 -4.01
CA SER A 358 -6.19 10.58 -4.19
C SER A 358 -6.47 10.96 -5.64
N THR A 359 -5.50 11.54 -6.36
CA THR A 359 -5.61 11.83 -7.80
C THR A 359 -5.92 10.56 -8.59
N GLY A 360 -5.11 9.50 -8.41
CA GLY A 360 -5.33 8.24 -9.11
C GLY A 360 -6.68 7.61 -8.77
N ILE A 361 -7.05 7.52 -7.49
CA ILE A 361 -8.33 6.96 -7.07
C ILE A 361 -9.51 7.71 -7.71
N CYS A 362 -9.49 9.04 -7.71
CA CYS A 362 -10.54 9.85 -8.34
C CYS A 362 -10.62 9.62 -9.85
N LEU A 363 -9.47 9.54 -10.54
CA LEU A 363 -9.42 9.19 -11.96
C LEU A 363 -10.03 7.81 -12.23
N GLY A 364 -9.67 6.80 -11.44
CA GLY A 364 -10.19 5.43 -11.55
C GLY A 364 -11.69 5.34 -11.31
N MET A 365 -12.20 6.06 -10.30
CA MET A 365 -13.63 6.16 -10.02
C MET A 365 -14.40 6.82 -11.16
N ASN A 366 -13.83 7.89 -11.74
CA ASN A 366 -14.41 8.57 -12.90
C ASN A 366 -14.51 7.62 -14.11
N LEU A 367 -13.48 6.79 -14.34
CA LEU A 367 -13.52 5.72 -15.36
C LEU A 367 -14.65 4.71 -15.15
N ALA A 368 -14.96 4.39 -13.89
CA ALA A 368 -16.08 3.53 -13.55
C ALA A 368 -17.45 4.23 -13.69
N GLY A 369 -17.47 5.54 -13.93
CA GLY A 369 -18.68 6.36 -14.08
C GLY A 369 -19.14 7.07 -12.80
N ILE A 370 -18.30 7.13 -11.76
CA ILE A 370 -18.62 7.76 -10.48
C ILE A 370 -17.79 9.03 -10.29
N ASN A 371 -18.44 10.14 -9.92
CA ASN A 371 -17.74 11.36 -9.54
C ASN A 371 -17.32 11.30 -8.07
N LEU A 372 -16.04 10.96 -7.83
CA LEU A 372 -15.40 11.06 -6.53
C LEU A 372 -14.54 12.32 -6.50
N VAL A 373 -14.73 13.15 -5.48
CA VAL A 373 -13.98 14.38 -5.28
C VAL A 373 -13.16 14.27 -4.00
N THR A 374 -11.86 14.52 -4.09
CA THR A 374 -11.01 14.73 -2.91
C THR A 374 -11.46 16.02 -2.23
N LYS A 375 -12.28 15.92 -1.18
CA LYS A 375 -12.85 17.10 -0.52
C LYS A 375 -11.93 17.63 0.56
N TRP A 376 -11.20 16.73 1.23
CA TRP A 376 -10.28 17.06 2.31
C TRP A 376 -8.95 16.34 2.10
N ALA A 377 -7.85 17.03 2.42
CA ALA A 377 -6.52 16.45 2.41
C ALA A 377 -5.71 17.00 3.60
N VAL A 378 -4.91 16.14 4.23
CA VAL A 378 -4.12 16.49 5.43
C VAL A 378 -2.69 16.00 5.24
N ASP A 379 -1.73 16.92 5.40
CA ASP A 379 -0.31 16.60 5.43
C ASP A 379 0.45 17.63 6.28
N LEU A 380 1.56 17.22 6.88
CA LEU A 380 2.40 18.10 7.69
C LEU A 380 3.38 18.93 6.83
N ASN A 381 3.70 18.49 5.60
CA ASN A 381 4.61 19.18 4.71
C ASN A 381 3.90 20.27 3.90
N GLU A 382 4.23 21.53 4.17
CA GLU A 382 3.61 22.69 3.51
C GLU A 382 3.74 22.65 1.97
N PHE A 383 4.90 22.29 1.44
CA PHE A 383 5.14 22.25 -0.01
C PHE A 383 4.32 21.16 -0.71
N ALA A 384 4.10 20.04 -0.02
CA ALA A 384 3.22 18.98 -0.47
C ALA A 384 1.76 19.45 -0.50
N CYS A 385 1.31 20.14 0.55
CA CYS A 385 0.00 20.79 0.61
C CYS A 385 -0.18 21.83 -0.52
N MET A 386 0.80 22.69 -0.76
CA MET A 386 0.77 23.67 -1.86
C MET A 386 0.61 22.98 -3.21
N SER A 387 1.35 21.90 -3.45
CA SER A 387 1.27 21.14 -4.69
C SER A 387 -0.11 20.50 -4.87
N LEU A 388 -0.65 19.85 -3.83
CA LEU A 388 -2.00 19.28 -3.90
C LEU A 388 -3.05 20.37 -4.15
N LYS A 389 -2.99 21.48 -3.40
CA LYS A 389 -3.96 22.59 -3.52
C LYS A 389 -3.93 23.24 -4.89
N TYR A 390 -2.76 23.39 -5.50
CA TYR A 390 -2.64 23.92 -6.86
C TYR A 390 -3.30 22.98 -7.89
N ASN A 391 -3.05 21.68 -7.77
CA ASN A 391 -3.58 20.70 -8.72
C ASN A 391 -5.07 20.40 -8.48
N HIS A 392 -5.58 20.61 -7.26
CA HIS A 392 -6.97 20.38 -6.85
C HIS A 392 -7.50 21.56 -6.02
N PRO A 393 -7.82 22.70 -6.67
CA PRO A 393 -8.24 23.93 -5.98
C PRO A 393 -9.54 23.78 -5.19
N GLU A 394 -10.40 22.82 -5.54
CA GLU A 394 -11.63 22.46 -4.85
C GLU A 394 -11.41 21.78 -3.49
N THR A 395 -10.22 21.20 -3.27
CA THR A 395 -9.89 20.46 -2.06
C THR A 395 -9.60 21.40 -0.89
N THR A 396 -10.15 21.08 0.29
CA THR A 396 -9.73 21.70 1.54
C THR A 396 -8.45 21.03 2.03
N VAL A 397 -7.31 21.66 1.75
CA VAL A 397 -5.99 21.15 2.11
C VAL A 397 -5.56 21.76 3.43
N ARG A 398 -5.18 20.93 4.39
CA ARG A 398 -4.80 21.34 5.74
C ARG A 398 -3.35 20.95 6.00
N ASN A 399 -2.54 21.96 6.33
CA ASN A 399 -1.15 21.77 6.70
C ASN A 399 -1.03 21.63 8.21
N GLU A 400 -1.21 20.41 8.72
CA GLU A 400 -1.22 20.10 10.15
C GLU A 400 -0.97 18.60 10.38
N ALA A 401 -0.63 18.21 11.61
CA ALA A 401 -0.45 16.81 11.97
C ALA A 401 -1.80 16.06 11.99
N ALA A 402 -1.78 14.77 11.64
CA ALA A 402 -2.98 13.94 11.59
C ALA A 402 -3.64 13.77 12.98
N GLU A 403 -2.84 13.71 14.05
CA GLU A 403 -3.39 13.67 15.42
C GLU A 403 -4.12 14.96 15.80
N ASP A 404 -3.61 16.12 15.41
CA ASP A 404 -4.24 17.41 15.65
C ASP A 404 -5.52 17.54 14.83
N TYR A 405 -5.49 17.08 13.57
CA TYR A 405 -6.69 16.98 12.76
C TYR A 405 -7.76 16.09 13.41
N LEU A 406 -7.39 14.94 13.98
CA LEU A 406 -8.35 14.09 14.70
C LEU A 406 -8.98 14.80 15.89
N GLN A 407 -8.21 15.60 16.65
CA GLN A 407 -8.78 16.39 17.75
C GLN A 407 -9.67 17.51 17.22
N LEU A 408 -9.25 18.19 16.16
CA LEU A 408 -10.06 19.19 15.48
C LEU A 408 -11.41 18.60 15.02
N LEU A 409 -11.43 17.39 14.46
CA LEU A 409 -12.67 16.71 14.07
C LEU A 409 -13.61 16.45 15.27
N LYS A 410 -13.04 16.08 16.41
CA LYS A 410 -13.83 15.84 17.65
C LYS A 410 -14.41 17.14 18.20
N GLU A 411 -13.64 18.22 18.24
CA GLU A 411 -14.12 19.53 18.67
C GLU A 411 -15.10 20.14 17.67
N TRP A 412 -14.84 19.99 16.37
CA TRP A 412 -15.75 20.39 15.31
C TRP A 412 -17.11 19.72 15.44
N LYS A 413 -17.15 18.42 15.76
CA LYS A 413 -18.40 17.71 16.05
C LYS A 413 -19.14 18.35 17.23
N LYS A 414 -18.45 18.64 18.33
CA LYS A 414 -19.08 19.31 19.51
C LYS A 414 -19.63 20.69 19.15
N LEU A 415 -18.89 21.48 18.36
CA LEU A 415 -19.37 22.78 17.87
C LEU A 415 -20.62 22.65 17.00
N CYS A 416 -20.64 21.68 16.10
CA CYS A 416 -21.81 21.40 15.25
C CYS A 416 -23.03 20.92 16.06
N GLU A 417 -22.82 20.22 17.17
CA GLU A 417 -23.88 19.82 18.11
C GLU A 417 -24.38 21.01 18.93
N LYS A 418 -23.48 21.94 19.30
CA LYS A 418 -23.83 23.20 19.99
C LYS A 418 -24.69 24.14 19.13
N TYR A 419 -24.41 24.20 17.82
CA TYR A 419 -25.12 25.06 16.86
C TYR A 419 -25.84 24.22 15.78
N PRO A 420 -27.05 23.68 16.07
CA PRO A 420 -27.79 22.84 15.14
C PRO A 420 -28.34 23.61 13.93
N VAL A 421 -28.55 22.89 12.82
CA VAL A 421 -29.15 23.43 11.59
C VAL A 421 -30.59 23.86 11.88
N GLY A 422 -30.92 25.14 11.68
CA GLY A 422 -32.22 25.73 12.00
C GLY A 422 -32.19 26.75 13.14
N CYS A 423 -31.03 26.96 13.79
CA CYS A 423 -30.81 28.19 14.55
C CYS A 423 -30.86 29.38 13.58
N VAL A 424 -31.98 30.09 13.56
CA VAL A 424 -32.13 31.36 12.84
C VAL A 424 -31.12 32.33 13.46
N VAL A 425 -30.30 32.96 12.61
CA VAL A 425 -29.69 34.23 13.01
C VAL A 425 -30.85 35.20 12.99
N GLN A 426 -31.36 35.60 14.17
CA GLN A 426 -32.21 36.77 14.19
C GLN A 426 -31.32 37.91 13.69
N GLU A 427 -31.61 38.40 12.50
CA GLU A 427 -31.28 39.77 12.15
C GLU A 427 -32.14 40.63 13.06
N ASP A 428 -31.69 40.82 14.31
CA ASP A 428 -32.16 41.93 15.11
C ASP A 428 -31.68 43.17 14.37
N SER A 429 -32.57 43.68 13.53
CA SER A 429 -32.52 45.01 12.94
C SER A 429 -32.82 46.01 14.06
N GLU A 430 -31.92 46.07 15.04
CA GLU A 430 -31.70 47.31 15.77
C GLU A 430 -30.77 48.11 14.87
N GLU A 431 -31.37 48.95 14.03
CA GLU A 431 -30.70 50.17 13.56
C GLU A 431 -30.41 51.00 14.82
N ASP A 432 -29.31 50.68 15.50
CA ASP A 432 -28.68 51.62 16.40
C ASP A 432 -28.14 52.75 15.51
N GLU A 433 -28.88 53.86 15.49
CA GLU A 433 -28.35 55.17 15.12
C GLU A 433 -27.24 55.55 16.11
N ASP A 434 -26.08 54.91 16.00
CA ASP A 434 -24.88 55.34 16.71
C ASP A 434 -24.14 56.36 15.85
N GLY A 435 -23.98 57.55 16.43
CA GLY A 435 -23.14 58.60 15.90
C GLY A 435 -21.69 58.14 15.71
N ASP A 436 -20.96 58.93 14.91
CA ASP A 436 -19.52 58.86 14.69
C ASP A 436 -18.70 58.95 16.00
N ASP A 437 -18.72 57.92 16.84
CA ASP A 437 -17.69 57.70 17.85
C ASP A 437 -16.64 56.76 17.25
N ASP A 438 -15.58 57.40 16.74
CA ASP A 438 -14.32 56.76 16.36
C ASP A 438 -13.88 55.82 17.50
N PRO A 439 -13.63 54.51 17.27
CA PRO A 439 -13.27 53.60 18.33
C PRO A 439 -12.03 54.10 19.08
N ALA A 440 -12.08 54.02 20.41
CA ALA A 440 -10.97 54.44 21.26
C ALA A 440 -9.66 53.77 20.80
N ALA A 441 -8.57 54.55 20.73
CA ALA A 441 -7.27 54.06 20.27
C ALA A 441 -6.83 52.79 21.03
N GLY A 442 -6.94 51.63 20.39
CA GLY A 442 -6.54 50.33 20.93
C GLY A 442 -7.61 49.23 20.94
N GLU A 443 -8.84 49.47 20.48
CA GLU A 443 -9.88 48.45 20.37
C GLU A 443 -9.89 47.77 18.98
N TYR A 444 -9.85 46.43 18.95
CA TYR A 444 -9.85 45.62 17.73
C TYR A 444 -11.20 44.89 17.58
N GLU A 445 -11.90 45.10 16.46
CA GLU A 445 -13.19 44.46 16.19
C GLU A 445 -13.04 43.27 15.23
N VAL A 446 -13.66 42.14 15.58
CA VAL A 446 -13.71 40.93 14.75
C VAL A 446 -14.69 41.14 13.58
N GLU A 447 -14.19 41.17 12.35
CA GLU A 447 -15.03 41.28 11.15
C GLU A 447 -15.66 39.93 10.76
N ARG A 448 -14.88 38.85 10.77
CA ARG A 448 -15.34 37.48 10.49
C ARG A 448 -14.26 36.44 10.82
N LEU A 449 -14.66 35.18 10.91
CA LEU A 449 -13.73 34.06 11.05
C LEU A 449 -13.48 33.41 9.68
N LEU A 450 -12.22 33.09 9.39
CA LEU A 450 -11.75 32.56 8.11
C LEU A 450 -11.33 31.10 8.18
N GLY A 451 -10.98 30.63 9.37
CA GLY A 451 -10.40 29.31 9.55
C GLY A 451 -10.52 28.81 10.98
N ILE A 452 -10.24 27.52 11.15
CA ILE A 452 -10.26 26.83 12.43
C ILE A 452 -9.13 25.80 12.43
N ARG A 453 -8.43 25.64 13.55
CA ARG A 453 -7.40 24.62 13.74
C ARG A 453 -7.37 24.14 15.19
N TRP A 454 -6.71 23.01 15.41
CA TRP A 454 -6.36 22.54 16.73
C TRP A 454 -4.85 22.66 16.91
N VAL A 455 -4.41 23.24 18.04
CA VAL A 455 -3.00 23.33 18.39
C VAL A 455 -2.70 22.34 19.51
N GLY A 456 -1.87 21.34 19.19
CA GLY A 456 -1.37 20.34 20.13
C GLY A 456 -0.24 20.86 21.03
N GLU A 457 0.33 19.96 21.84
CA GLU A 457 1.60 20.25 22.55
C GLU A 457 2.74 20.23 21.52
N VAL A 458 3.42 21.36 21.33
CA VAL A 458 4.63 21.42 20.51
C VAL A 458 5.70 20.60 21.21
N SER A 459 6.11 19.46 20.65
CA SER A 459 7.25 18.72 21.20
C SER A 459 8.54 19.49 20.92
N GLU A 460 9.57 19.36 21.76
CA GLU A 460 10.87 20.04 21.49
C GLU A 460 11.48 19.61 20.14
N LYS A 461 11.10 18.45 19.61
CA LYS A 461 11.48 18.00 18.26
C LYS A 461 10.76 18.75 17.15
N ASP A 462 9.53 19.20 17.37
CA ASP A 462 8.81 19.99 16.37
C ASP A 462 9.41 21.40 16.23
N LYS A 463 10.06 21.90 17.29
CA LYS A 463 10.88 23.12 17.24
C LYS A 463 12.15 22.94 16.41
N GLU A 464 12.87 21.82 16.56
CA GLU A 464 14.05 21.52 15.72
C GLU A 464 13.69 21.35 14.22
N VAL A 465 12.53 20.78 13.90
CA VAL A 465 12.06 20.64 12.51
C VAL A 465 11.67 22.01 11.93
N MET A 466 11.15 22.94 12.73
CA MET A 466 10.88 24.32 12.29
C MET A 466 12.17 25.16 12.22
N GLU A 467 13.12 25.01 13.14
CA GLU A 467 14.41 25.74 13.09
C GLU A 467 15.30 25.29 11.91
N GLN A 468 15.23 24.02 11.49
CA GLN A 468 15.93 23.56 10.28
C GLN A 468 15.39 24.15 8.96
N VAL A 469 14.25 24.85 8.99
CA VAL A 469 13.72 25.59 7.83
C VAL A 469 14.40 26.96 7.68
N ASP A 470 14.91 27.53 8.77
CA ASP A 470 15.54 28.86 8.75
C ASP A 470 17.06 28.83 8.47
N ASP A 471 17.75 27.72 8.77
CA ASP A 471 19.22 27.60 8.59
C ASP A 471 19.69 27.35 7.13
N VAL A 472 18.79 27.39 6.14
CA VAL A 472 19.15 27.25 4.70
C VAL A 472 19.16 28.60 3.96
N VAL A 473 18.82 29.70 4.63
CA VAL A 473 18.86 31.05 4.04
C VAL A 473 20.04 31.84 4.61
N ASP A 474 21.27 31.37 4.35
CA ASP A 474 22.45 32.24 4.23
C ASP A 474 23.66 31.42 3.80
N ASN A 475 23.93 31.39 2.49
CA ASN A 475 25.28 31.30 1.91
C ASN A 475 25.19 31.37 0.37
N GLU A 476 24.72 32.51 -0.15
CA GLU A 476 25.02 32.93 -1.52
C GLU A 476 25.79 34.26 -1.49
N GLU A 477 27.10 34.20 -1.27
CA GLU A 477 27.98 35.33 -1.57
C GLU A 477 28.16 35.46 -3.08
N VAL A 478 27.46 36.42 -3.69
CA VAL A 478 27.72 36.90 -5.05
C VAL A 478 28.89 37.91 -5.02
N PRO A 479 29.97 37.74 -5.80
CA PRO A 479 31.09 38.67 -5.79
C PRO A 479 30.78 39.87 -6.70
N THR A 480 30.62 41.07 -6.12
CA THR A 480 30.62 42.32 -6.90
C THR A 480 31.64 43.34 -6.37
N ALA A 481 32.10 44.17 -7.30
CA ALA A 481 33.37 44.87 -7.29
C ALA A 481 33.46 46.10 -6.35
N LYS A 482 34.71 46.47 -6.06
CA LYS A 482 35.20 47.53 -5.14
C LYS A 482 34.77 48.97 -5.53
N THR A 483 34.45 49.77 -4.51
CA THR A 483 34.90 51.18 -4.15
C THR A 483 33.75 52.07 -3.60
N PRO A 484 33.99 53.21 -2.89
CA PRO A 484 34.65 53.37 -1.57
C PRO A 484 33.86 54.21 -0.50
N LYS A 485 34.01 53.81 0.77
CA LYS A 485 34.01 54.55 2.08
C LYS A 485 33.08 55.77 2.38
N THR A 486 32.13 55.50 3.32
CA THR A 486 31.69 56.27 4.54
C THR A 486 30.87 57.57 4.40
N PRO A 487 30.00 57.98 5.39
CA PRO A 487 30.00 57.63 6.83
C PRO A 487 28.65 57.34 7.57
N LYS A 488 28.76 56.50 8.62
CA LYS A 488 28.07 56.48 9.93
C LYS A 488 26.53 56.47 10.00
N THR A 489 25.99 55.28 10.23
CA THR A 489 24.66 55.00 10.80
C THR A 489 24.58 55.34 12.30
N PRO A 490 23.43 55.84 12.81
CA PRO A 490 23.19 55.97 14.25
C PRO A 490 22.89 54.62 14.89
N LYS A 491 23.11 54.55 16.20
CA LYS A 491 22.99 53.36 17.06
C LYS A 491 21.61 52.70 16.93
N LYS A 492 21.59 51.38 16.73
CA LYS A 492 20.42 50.52 16.96
C LYS A 492 20.03 50.62 18.44
N GLU A 493 18.87 51.18 18.72
CA GLU A 493 18.17 50.96 19.98
C GLU A 493 17.72 49.49 20.05
N LYS A 494 17.82 48.92 21.24
CA LYS A 494 17.33 47.58 21.55
C LYS A 494 15.80 47.61 21.40
N ILE A 495 15.28 46.91 20.40
CA ILE A 495 13.90 46.47 20.41
C ILE A 495 13.81 45.38 21.48
N GLU A 496 13.01 45.64 22.51
CA GLU A 496 12.66 44.65 23.52
C GLU A 496 12.02 43.44 22.83
N LYS A 497 12.49 42.25 23.18
CA LYS A 497 11.84 41.00 22.79
C LYS A 497 10.45 41.02 23.41
N ASP A 498 9.42 41.12 22.58
CA ASP A 498 8.06 40.82 23.00
C ASP A 498 8.05 39.43 23.65
N ALA A 499 7.46 39.36 24.83
CA ALA A 499 7.37 38.13 25.60
C ALA A 499 6.54 37.10 24.82
N GLU A 500 7.12 35.93 24.51
CA GLU A 500 6.39 34.79 23.97
C GLU A 500 5.23 34.44 24.91
N VAL A 501 4.00 34.72 24.49
CA VAL A 501 2.79 34.21 25.13
C VAL A 501 2.79 32.70 24.96
N PRO A 502 2.72 31.89 26.03
CA PRO A 502 2.67 30.44 25.89
C PRO A 502 1.47 30.02 25.06
N LEU A 503 1.69 29.35 23.93
CA LEU A 503 0.62 28.77 23.11
C LEU A 503 -0.25 27.85 23.98
N THR A 504 -1.49 28.27 24.23
CA THR A 504 -2.45 27.49 25.00
C THR A 504 -3.00 26.38 24.12
N LYS A 505 -2.71 25.13 24.47
CA LYS A 505 -3.30 23.93 23.84
C LYS A 505 -4.81 24.10 23.71
N GLY A 506 -5.34 23.95 22.50
CA GLY A 506 -6.77 24.09 22.29
C GLY A 506 -7.17 24.44 20.86
N LEU A 507 -8.44 24.78 20.73
CA LEU A 507 -9.04 25.20 19.49
C LEU A 507 -8.73 26.68 19.22
N GLU A 508 -8.34 27.00 17.98
CA GLU A 508 -8.10 28.37 17.53
C GLU A 508 -8.90 28.67 16.26
N PHE A 509 -9.25 29.94 16.08
CA PHE A 509 -9.88 30.46 14.87
C PHE A 509 -9.00 31.50 14.20
N LYS A 510 -8.99 31.50 12.86
CA LYS A 510 -8.33 32.56 12.09
C LYS A 510 -9.28 33.74 11.96
N VAL A 511 -8.88 34.90 12.46
CA VAL A 511 -9.71 36.11 12.56
C VAL A 511 -9.33 37.09 11.46
N ARG A 512 -10.35 37.64 10.78
CA ARG A 512 -10.25 38.87 9.99
C ARG A 512 -10.66 40.04 10.88
N TRP A 513 -9.78 41.02 11.02
CA TRP A 513 -10.04 42.24 11.78
C TRP A 513 -10.66 43.32 10.90
N LYS A 514 -11.67 44.02 11.41
CA LYS A 514 -12.41 45.03 10.64
C LYS A 514 -11.50 46.20 10.29
N GLY A 515 -11.42 46.54 9.00
CA GLY A 515 -10.56 47.62 8.50
C GLY A 515 -9.09 47.23 8.28
N TYR A 516 -8.72 45.97 8.52
CA TYR A 516 -7.35 45.47 8.33
C TYR A 516 -7.20 44.64 7.05
N ALA A 517 -5.95 44.51 6.58
CA ALA A 517 -5.64 43.79 5.36
C ALA A 517 -5.52 42.27 5.62
N PRO A 518 -5.63 41.40 4.60
CA PRO A 518 -5.47 39.95 4.77
C PRO A 518 -4.15 39.52 5.43
N GLU A 519 -3.12 40.33 5.32
CA GLU A 519 -1.80 40.11 5.93
C GLU A 519 -1.84 40.24 7.46
N ASP A 520 -2.84 40.92 8.01
CA ASP A 520 -3.06 41.13 9.44
C ASP A 520 -3.96 40.05 10.07
N ASP A 521 -4.40 39.03 9.30
CA ASP A 521 -5.26 37.95 9.80
C ASP A 521 -4.51 37.07 10.82
N THR A 522 -4.92 37.08 12.09
CA THR A 522 -4.27 36.33 13.19
C THR A 522 -5.02 35.07 13.60
N TRP A 523 -4.33 34.14 14.26
CA TRP A 523 -4.96 32.98 14.91
C TRP A 523 -5.21 33.29 16.38
N GLU A 524 -6.46 33.19 16.81
CA GLU A 524 -6.91 33.52 18.16
C GLU A 524 -7.48 32.28 18.88
N PRO A 525 -7.14 32.05 20.16
CA PRO A 525 -7.74 30.98 20.96
C PRO A 525 -9.26 31.07 21.01
N ALA A 526 -9.97 29.95 20.97
CA ALA A 526 -11.44 29.95 21.02
C ALA A 526 -11.99 30.68 22.26
N ALA A 527 -11.27 30.63 23.39
CA ALA A 527 -11.65 31.34 24.62
C ALA A 527 -11.54 32.86 24.50
N SER A 528 -10.68 33.41 23.64
CA SER A 528 -10.62 34.86 23.44
C SER A 528 -11.84 35.39 22.68
N LEU A 529 -12.57 34.52 21.97
CA LEU A 529 -13.76 34.86 21.19
C LEU A 529 -15.09 34.69 21.95
N ASP A 530 -15.03 34.46 23.27
CA ASP A 530 -16.24 34.32 24.12
C ASP A 530 -17.14 35.56 24.10
N HIS A 531 -16.59 36.73 23.77
CA HIS A 531 -17.31 38.00 23.65
C HIS A 531 -18.04 38.17 22.30
N CYS A 532 -17.78 37.31 21.30
CA CYS A 532 -18.42 37.37 19.98
C CYS A 532 -18.99 36.00 19.52
N PRO A 533 -19.90 35.37 20.30
CA PRO A 533 -20.38 34.02 20.03
C PRO A 533 -21.16 33.87 18.72
N GLU A 534 -21.82 34.94 18.24
CA GLU A 534 -22.54 34.93 16.96
C GLU A 534 -21.59 34.75 15.76
N ARG A 535 -20.37 35.33 15.80
CA ARG A 535 -19.36 35.13 14.73
C ARG A 535 -18.90 33.67 14.65
N VAL A 536 -18.74 33.03 15.81
CA VAL A 536 -18.41 31.59 15.88
C VAL A 536 -19.56 30.75 15.34
N LYS A 537 -20.81 31.08 15.70
CA LYS A 537 -22.01 30.40 15.21
C LYS A 537 -22.15 30.53 13.69
N GLU A 538 -22.01 31.73 13.14
CA GLU A 538 -22.01 31.99 11.69
C GLU A 538 -20.97 31.14 10.96
N PHE A 539 -19.72 31.17 11.46
CA PHE A 539 -18.63 30.36 10.90
C PHE A 539 -18.92 28.87 10.93
N VAL A 540 -19.45 28.35 12.04
CA VAL A 540 -19.80 26.93 12.16
C VAL A 540 -20.92 26.56 11.19
N LEU A 541 -21.99 27.36 11.10
CA LEU A 541 -23.11 27.10 10.20
C LEU A 541 -22.68 27.16 8.72
N GLU A 542 -21.86 28.14 8.36
CA GLU A 542 -21.26 28.27 7.03
C GLU A 542 -20.34 27.08 6.72
N GLY A 543 -19.42 26.77 7.63
CA GLY A 543 -18.47 25.68 7.49
C GLY A 543 -19.16 24.32 7.35
N ARG A 544 -20.28 24.09 8.05
CA ARG A 544 -21.12 22.89 7.85
C ARG A 544 -21.72 22.85 6.45
N ARG A 545 -22.28 23.97 5.98
CA ARG A 545 -22.88 24.06 4.63
C ARG A 545 -21.84 23.79 3.54
N GLN A 546 -20.64 24.33 3.69
CA GLN A 546 -19.53 24.16 2.75
C GLN A 546 -18.78 22.83 2.89
N LYS A 547 -19.11 22.03 3.92
CA LYS A 547 -18.38 20.82 4.31
C LYS A 547 -16.89 21.12 4.54
N LEU A 548 -16.59 22.16 5.31
CA LEU A 548 -15.22 22.59 5.66
C LEU A 548 -14.43 21.48 6.35
N LEU A 549 -15.07 20.79 7.30
CA LEU A 549 -14.55 19.62 8.01
C LEU A 549 -15.59 18.50 7.98
N PRO A 550 -15.20 17.23 7.79
CA PRO A 550 -16.12 16.11 7.74
C PRO A 550 -16.68 15.79 9.13
N LEU A 551 -17.99 15.57 9.22
CA LEU A 551 -18.61 14.87 10.34
C LEU A 551 -18.71 13.37 10.03
N PRO A 552 -18.90 12.51 11.05
CA PRO A 552 -19.17 11.10 10.82
C PRO A 552 -20.35 10.90 9.84
N GLY A 553 -20.12 10.18 8.76
CA GLY A 553 -21.09 9.98 7.67
C GLY A 553 -20.94 10.92 6.46
N ASP A 554 -20.18 12.02 6.56
CA ASP A 554 -19.93 12.92 5.42
C ASP A 554 -18.89 12.39 4.42
N CYS A 555 -17.99 11.53 4.89
CA CYS A 555 -16.87 10.99 4.12
C CYS A 555 -17.22 9.59 3.58
N ASP A 556 -17.15 9.40 2.26
CA ASP A 556 -17.41 8.10 1.63
C ASP A 556 -16.16 7.23 1.61
N VAL A 557 -15.00 7.83 1.31
CA VAL A 557 -13.72 7.12 1.15
C VAL A 557 -12.63 7.80 1.97
N ILE A 558 -11.85 7.04 2.72
CA ILE A 558 -10.58 7.52 3.30
C ILE A 558 -9.43 6.81 2.60
N CYS A 559 -8.42 7.53 2.14
CA CYS A 559 -7.15 6.92 1.77
C CYS A 559 -6.01 7.52 2.59
N GLY A 560 -4.92 6.78 2.75
CA GLY A 560 -3.70 7.35 3.33
C GLY A 560 -2.54 6.38 3.44
N GLY A 561 -1.33 6.94 3.48
CA GLY A 561 -0.07 6.21 3.64
C GLY A 561 0.61 6.57 4.96
N PRO A 562 0.15 6.07 6.12
CA PRO A 562 0.72 6.46 7.41
C PRO A 562 2.21 6.08 7.50
N PRO A 563 3.10 7.03 7.80
CA PRO A 563 4.54 6.76 7.86
C PRO A 563 4.86 5.78 8.99
N CYS A 564 5.60 4.72 8.66
CA CYS A 564 6.02 3.65 9.59
C CYS A 564 7.54 3.49 9.60
N GLN A 565 8.24 4.56 9.98
CA GLN A 565 9.72 4.64 9.90
C GLN A 565 10.42 3.62 10.80
N GLY A 566 9.73 3.08 11.82
CA GLY A 566 10.27 2.02 12.68
C GLY A 566 10.47 0.68 11.97
N ALA A 567 9.76 0.45 10.85
CA ALA A 567 9.78 -0.81 10.12
C ALA A 567 10.75 -0.84 8.92
N SER A 568 11.39 0.28 8.58
CA SER A 568 12.28 0.42 7.41
C SER A 568 13.77 0.57 7.80
N GLY A 569 14.67 0.29 6.84
CA GLY A 569 16.11 0.59 6.94
C GLY A 569 16.82 -0.05 8.15
N PHE A 570 17.72 0.70 8.79
CA PHE A 570 18.41 0.29 10.03
C PHE A 570 17.50 0.27 11.27
N ASN A 571 16.35 0.96 11.22
CA ASN A 571 15.43 1.06 12.35
C ASN A 571 14.68 -0.24 12.66
N ARG A 572 14.55 -1.14 11.65
CA ARG A 572 13.91 -2.46 11.75
C ARG A 572 14.51 -3.44 12.78
N PHE A 573 15.63 -3.08 13.41
CA PHE A 573 16.29 -3.90 14.43
C PHE A 573 16.27 -3.28 15.83
N ARG A 574 15.75 -2.06 16.00
CA ARG A 574 15.90 -1.29 17.26
C ARG A 574 14.84 -1.63 18.32
N ASN A 575 13.56 -1.72 17.96
CA ASN A 575 12.48 -2.01 18.91
C ASN A 575 11.63 -3.20 18.43
N ARG A 576 12.02 -4.41 18.84
CA ARG A 576 11.32 -5.67 18.52
C ARG A 576 10.34 -6.13 19.59
N VAL A 577 10.39 -5.53 20.79
CA VAL A 577 9.62 -5.98 21.96
C VAL A 577 8.21 -5.39 21.96
N ASP A 578 8.10 -4.08 21.70
CA ASP A 578 6.81 -3.42 21.50
C ASP A 578 6.89 -2.40 20.36
N PRO A 579 6.76 -2.89 19.10
CA PRO A 579 6.88 -2.03 17.93
C PRO A 579 5.77 -1.00 17.78
N LEU A 580 4.60 -1.20 18.41
CA LEU A 580 3.47 -0.25 18.34
C LEU A 580 3.60 0.88 19.37
N ALA A 581 4.26 0.63 20.50
CA ALA A 581 4.66 1.69 21.43
C ALA A 581 5.81 2.57 20.89
N ASP A 582 6.44 2.18 19.77
CA ASP A 582 7.42 3.05 19.11
C ASP A 582 6.72 4.30 18.54
N PRO A 583 7.08 5.51 18.98
CA PRO A 583 6.46 6.74 18.49
C PRO A 583 6.54 6.89 16.97
N ARG A 584 7.51 6.22 16.32
CA ARG A 584 7.69 6.24 14.85
C ARG A 584 6.68 5.39 14.09
N ASN A 585 5.88 4.58 14.77
CA ASN A 585 4.79 3.79 14.20
C ASN A 585 3.40 4.29 14.65
N LYS A 586 3.34 5.32 15.51
CA LYS A 586 2.10 5.90 16.07
C LYS A 586 1.11 6.35 14.99
N GLN A 587 1.59 6.81 13.83
CA GLN A 587 0.73 7.33 12.76
C GLN A 587 -0.20 6.25 12.16
N MET A 588 0.16 4.97 12.27
CA MET A 588 -0.73 3.84 11.94
C MET A 588 -1.97 3.82 12.86
N VAL A 589 -1.77 4.05 14.15
CA VAL A 589 -2.85 4.11 15.15
C VAL A 589 -3.75 5.31 14.86
N VAL A 590 -3.16 6.48 14.65
CA VAL A 590 -3.90 7.72 14.33
C VAL A 590 -4.74 7.56 13.06
N TYR A 591 -4.19 6.94 12.00
CA TYR A 591 -4.95 6.63 10.79
C TYR A 591 -6.20 5.79 11.09
N MET A 592 -6.02 4.68 11.83
CA MET A 592 -7.13 3.80 12.20
C MET A 592 -8.14 4.47 13.12
N ASP A 593 -7.71 5.39 13.99
CA ASP A 593 -8.60 6.14 14.87
C ASP A 593 -9.45 7.18 14.11
N ILE A 594 -8.90 7.81 13.06
CA ILE A 594 -9.68 8.67 12.17
C ILE A 594 -10.71 7.84 11.39
N VAL A 595 -10.33 6.66 10.89
CA VAL A 595 -11.26 5.71 10.26
C VAL A 595 -12.38 5.31 11.22
N ASP A 596 -12.05 4.96 12.46
CA ASP A 596 -13.06 4.60 13.48
C ASP A 596 -14.00 5.77 13.81
N PHE A 597 -13.45 6.99 13.87
CA PHE A 597 -14.22 8.19 14.17
C PHE A 597 -15.20 8.54 13.05
N LEU A 598 -14.73 8.60 11.80
CA LEU A 598 -15.50 9.05 10.64
C LEU A 598 -16.38 7.96 10.01
N ARG A 599 -16.03 6.67 10.18
CA ARG A 599 -16.74 5.50 9.63
C ARG A 599 -17.05 5.63 8.13
N PRO A 600 -16.03 5.77 7.26
CA PRO A 600 -16.25 5.86 5.82
C PRO A 600 -16.85 4.56 5.27
N ARG A 601 -17.47 4.62 4.08
CA ARG A 601 -17.95 3.43 3.37
C ARG A 601 -16.78 2.51 3.01
N PHE A 602 -15.68 3.12 2.58
CA PHE A 602 -14.45 2.43 2.21
C PHE A 602 -13.23 3.13 2.79
N PHE A 603 -12.18 2.37 3.08
CA PHE A 603 -10.86 2.94 3.27
C PHE A 603 -9.77 2.16 2.53
N ILE A 604 -8.69 2.85 2.17
CA ILE A 604 -7.50 2.29 1.53
C ILE A 604 -6.29 2.77 2.31
N MET A 605 -5.61 1.85 2.98
CA MET A 605 -4.33 2.15 3.59
C MET A 605 -3.20 1.62 2.71
N GLU A 606 -2.31 2.51 2.28
CA GLU A 606 -1.08 2.15 1.56
C GLU A 606 0.11 2.08 2.53
N ASN A 607 1.07 1.19 2.25
CA ASN A 607 2.36 1.20 2.93
C ASN A 607 3.45 0.42 2.18
N VAL A 608 4.69 0.52 2.68
CA VAL A 608 5.82 -0.31 2.23
C VAL A 608 5.61 -1.79 2.57
N VAL A 609 6.11 -2.71 1.74
CA VAL A 609 6.00 -4.17 1.98
C VAL A 609 6.66 -4.61 3.30
N ASP A 610 7.62 -3.82 3.80
CA ASP A 610 8.34 -4.15 5.03
C ASP A 610 7.44 -4.18 6.28
N ILE A 611 6.26 -3.53 6.27
CA ILE A 611 5.29 -3.67 7.38
C ILE A 611 4.77 -5.12 7.54
N LEU A 612 4.91 -5.95 6.50
CA LEU A 612 4.54 -7.36 6.48
C LEU A 612 5.71 -8.29 6.84
N LYS A 613 6.95 -7.77 6.86
CA LYS A 613 8.17 -8.52 7.19
C LYS A 613 8.65 -8.24 8.60
N PHE A 614 8.66 -6.96 8.98
CA PHE A 614 9.17 -6.48 10.25
C PHE A 614 8.40 -7.08 11.43
N CYS A 615 9.12 -7.66 12.40
CA CYS A 615 8.56 -8.31 13.59
C CYS A 615 7.39 -9.27 13.27
N ASP A 616 7.59 -10.17 12.31
CA ASP A 616 6.56 -11.10 11.81
C ASP A 616 5.31 -10.41 11.22
N GLY A 617 5.50 -9.22 10.67
CA GLY A 617 4.45 -8.42 10.05
C GLY A 617 3.51 -7.74 11.03
N ILE A 618 3.94 -7.50 12.27
CA ILE A 618 3.08 -6.97 13.35
C ILE A 618 2.27 -5.74 12.96
N LEU A 619 2.85 -4.81 12.19
CA LEU A 619 2.16 -3.59 11.77
C LEU A 619 1.02 -3.89 10.78
N GLY A 620 1.27 -4.76 9.79
CA GLY A 620 0.22 -5.21 8.87
C GLY A 620 -0.87 -6.03 9.57
N ARG A 621 -0.47 -6.89 10.51
CA ARG A 621 -1.40 -7.67 11.35
C ARG A 621 -2.26 -6.77 12.24
N TYR A 622 -1.67 -5.76 12.86
CA TYR A 622 -2.36 -4.76 13.67
C TYR A 622 -3.39 -4.00 12.84
N ALA A 623 -3.01 -3.51 11.66
CA ALA A 623 -3.90 -2.78 10.78
C ALA A 623 -5.12 -3.64 10.37
N LEU A 624 -4.88 -4.90 10.01
CA LEU A 624 -5.93 -5.87 9.68
C LEU A 624 -6.83 -6.17 10.89
N ALA A 625 -6.24 -6.37 12.07
CA ALA A 625 -6.98 -6.60 13.31
C ALA A 625 -7.87 -5.41 13.69
N ARG A 626 -7.35 -4.17 13.61
CA ARG A 626 -8.15 -2.96 13.84
C ARG A 626 -9.32 -2.86 12.87
N ALA A 627 -9.11 -3.13 11.59
CA ALA A 627 -10.17 -3.13 10.57
C ALA A 627 -11.30 -4.11 10.93
N VAL A 628 -10.94 -5.36 11.22
CA VAL A 628 -11.91 -6.41 11.58
C VAL A 628 -12.60 -6.09 12.92
N GLY A 629 -11.87 -5.55 13.89
CA GLY A 629 -12.39 -5.12 15.19
C GLY A 629 -13.39 -3.96 15.07
N MET A 630 -13.19 -3.07 14.09
CA MET A 630 -14.15 -2.03 13.71
C MET A 630 -15.35 -2.55 12.89
N ASN A 631 -15.45 -3.86 12.69
CA ASN A 631 -16.49 -4.53 11.89
C ASN A 631 -16.45 -4.19 10.38
N TYR A 632 -15.28 -3.81 9.85
CA TYR A 632 -15.07 -3.72 8.41
C TYR A 632 -14.86 -5.11 7.80
N GLN A 633 -15.31 -5.28 6.55
CA GLN A 633 -14.72 -6.26 5.63
C GLN A 633 -13.33 -5.76 5.27
N SER A 634 -12.35 -6.64 5.13
CA SER A 634 -10.97 -6.21 4.90
C SER A 634 -10.10 -7.27 4.23
N LYS A 635 -9.12 -6.84 3.45
CA LYS A 635 -8.12 -7.72 2.85
C LYS A 635 -6.83 -6.99 2.47
N VAL A 636 -5.73 -7.72 2.37
CA VAL A 636 -4.38 -7.20 2.12
C VAL A 636 -3.86 -7.68 0.76
N GLY A 637 -3.33 -6.76 -0.04
CA GLY A 637 -2.77 -7.03 -1.36
C GLY A 637 -1.41 -6.39 -1.53
N ILE A 638 -0.47 -7.12 -2.13
CA ILE A 638 0.84 -6.62 -2.53
C ILE A 638 0.79 -6.39 -4.03
N MET A 639 0.92 -5.13 -4.45
CA MET A 639 0.88 -4.73 -5.85
C MET A 639 2.23 -4.16 -6.27
N VAL A 640 2.64 -4.45 -7.51
CA VAL A 640 3.89 -3.95 -8.09
C VAL A 640 3.57 -2.91 -9.15
N ALA A 641 4.10 -1.69 -9.02
CA ALA A 641 3.80 -0.59 -9.92
C ALA A 641 4.04 -0.93 -11.40
N GLY A 642 5.11 -1.66 -11.71
CA GLY A 642 5.43 -2.07 -13.09
C GLY A 642 4.34 -2.90 -13.76
N CYS A 643 3.53 -3.65 -12.99
CA CYS A 643 2.40 -4.44 -13.52
C CYS A 643 1.28 -3.57 -14.08
N TYR A 644 1.30 -2.26 -13.83
CA TYR A 644 0.27 -1.30 -14.20
C TYR A 644 0.81 -0.21 -15.13
N GLY A 645 1.86 -0.53 -15.88
CA GLY A 645 2.42 0.36 -16.92
C GLY A 645 3.38 1.40 -16.38
N MET A 646 4.35 0.96 -15.57
CA MET A 646 5.40 1.82 -15.03
C MET A 646 6.80 1.21 -15.28
N PRO A 647 7.81 1.99 -15.71
CA PRO A 647 9.19 1.51 -15.84
C PRO A 647 9.91 1.42 -14.49
N GLN A 648 9.24 0.85 -13.48
CA GLN A 648 9.79 0.62 -12.14
C GLN A 648 9.28 -0.66 -11.49
N PHE A 649 10.08 -1.24 -10.60
CA PHE A 649 9.72 -2.41 -9.79
C PHE A 649 9.43 -2.01 -8.34
N ARG A 650 8.38 -1.21 -8.12
CA ARG A 650 7.99 -0.73 -6.79
C ARG A 650 6.82 -1.54 -6.23
N ALA A 651 7.12 -2.42 -5.28
CA ALA A 651 6.10 -3.17 -4.55
C ALA A 651 5.57 -2.36 -3.35
N ARG A 652 4.25 -2.36 -3.17
CA ARG A 652 3.54 -1.74 -2.03
C ARG A 652 2.44 -2.64 -1.52
N CYS A 653 2.16 -2.53 -0.23
CA CYS A 653 1.07 -3.19 0.45
C CYS A 653 -0.13 -2.25 0.49
N PHE A 654 -1.30 -2.76 0.15
CA PHE A 654 -2.58 -2.08 0.22
C PHE A 654 -3.51 -2.89 1.12
N LEU A 655 -4.17 -2.21 2.06
CA LEU A 655 -5.24 -2.78 2.89
C LEU A 655 -6.55 -2.11 2.50
N TRP A 656 -7.47 -2.90 1.97
CA TRP A 656 -8.86 -2.51 1.79
C TRP A 656 -9.63 -2.65 3.08
N GLY A 657 -10.49 -1.68 3.34
CA GLY A 657 -11.62 -1.81 4.24
C GLY A 657 -12.92 -1.40 3.55
N ALA A 658 -13.97 -2.19 3.72
CA ALA A 658 -15.33 -1.84 3.29
C ALA A 658 -16.31 -2.05 4.44
N ALA A 659 -17.25 -1.12 4.61
CA ALA A 659 -18.32 -1.28 5.59
C ALA A 659 -19.11 -2.57 5.34
N SER A 660 -19.76 -3.12 6.36
CA SER A 660 -20.38 -4.46 6.27
C SER A 660 -21.52 -4.54 5.24
N ASP A 661 -22.16 -3.41 4.92
CA ASP A 661 -23.25 -3.22 3.96
C ASP A 661 -22.77 -2.90 2.53
N GLU A 662 -21.46 -2.71 2.35
CA GLU A 662 -20.81 -2.48 1.06
C GLU A 662 -20.28 -3.78 0.44
N ILE A 663 -19.82 -3.70 -0.81
CA ILE A 663 -19.11 -4.80 -1.46
C ILE A 663 -17.60 -4.54 -1.34
N LEU A 664 -16.87 -5.45 -0.70
CA LEU A 664 -15.42 -5.32 -0.53
C LEU A 664 -14.73 -5.28 -1.91
N PRO A 665 -13.92 -4.24 -2.24
CA PRO A 665 -13.35 -4.13 -3.57
C PRO A 665 -12.37 -5.25 -3.93
N PRO A 666 -12.41 -5.81 -5.16
CA PRO A 666 -11.38 -6.73 -5.63
C PRO A 666 -10.04 -6.02 -5.84
N TYR A 667 -8.94 -6.77 -5.89
CA TYR A 667 -7.68 -6.22 -6.39
C TYR A 667 -7.66 -6.23 -7.93
N PRO A 668 -7.17 -5.16 -8.57
CA PRO A 668 -7.07 -5.14 -10.03
C PRO A 668 -5.95 -6.07 -10.48
N MET A 669 -6.19 -6.90 -11.50
CA MET A 669 -5.16 -7.79 -12.03
C MET A 669 -4.11 -7.02 -12.85
N PRO A 670 -2.86 -7.50 -12.90
CA PRO A 670 -1.80 -6.92 -13.74
C PRO A 670 -2.23 -6.74 -15.20
N THR A 671 -1.76 -5.65 -15.82
CA THR A 671 -1.98 -5.34 -17.26
C THR A 671 -0.71 -5.42 -18.08
N HIS A 672 0.44 -5.37 -17.41
CA HIS A 672 1.77 -5.45 -18.00
C HIS A 672 2.57 -6.60 -17.39
N LYS A 673 3.43 -7.20 -18.20
CA LYS A 673 4.55 -8.01 -17.72
C LYS A 673 5.56 -7.10 -17.02
N VAL A 674 6.41 -7.68 -16.18
CA VAL A 674 7.39 -6.94 -15.38
C VAL A 674 8.77 -7.55 -15.43
N ILE A 675 9.78 -6.72 -15.25
CA ILE A 675 11.15 -7.16 -15.03
C ILE A 675 11.37 -7.23 -13.52
N VAL A 676 11.38 -8.45 -12.98
CA VAL A 676 11.40 -8.66 -11.53
C VAL A 676 12.77 -8.32 -10.94
N ARG A 677 12.76 -7.59 -9.82
CA ARG A 677 13.95 -7.34 -8.98
C ARG A 677 13.62 -7.66 -7.51
N GLY A 678 13.90 -8.89 -7.07
CA GLY A 678 13.79 -9.28 -5.65
C GLY A 678 12.68 -10.30 -5.34
N GLY A 679 12.51 -10.61 -4.05
CA GLY A 679 11.54 -11.60 -3.55
C GLY A 679 10.46 -10.99 -2.65
N PHE A 680 9.37 -11.74 -2.46
CA PHE A 680 8.23 -11.38 -1.63
C PHE A 680 8.27 -12.09 -0.26
N PRO A 681 7.64 -11.54 0.79
CA PRO A 681 7.55 -12.24 2.08
C PRO A 681 6.80 -13.57 1.92
N GLN A 682 7.46 -14.70 2.22
CA GLN A 682 6.86 -16.03 2.05
C GLN A 682 5.55 -16.23 2.83
N LYS A 683 5.45 -15.68 4.05
CA LYS A 683 4.24 -15.77 4.87
C LYS A 683 3.03 -15.02 4.27
N TRP A 684 3.28 -14.08 3.36
CA TRP A 684 2.28 -13.25 2.70
C TRP A 684 2.22 -13.52 1.19
N GLU A 685 2.70 -14.68 0.72
CA GLU A 685 2.74 -15.01 -0.70
C GLU A 685 1.34 -14.97 -1.35
N ARG A 686 0.31 -15.42 -0.61
CA ARG A 686 -1.11 -15.39 -1.02
C ARG A 686 -1.74 -14.00 -1.05
N CYS A 687 -0.98 -12.97 -0.69
CA CYS A 687 -1.40 -11.58 -0.80
C CYS A 687 -0.81 -10.93 -2.05
N LEU A 688 0.05 -11.60 -2.82
CA LEU A 688 0.60 -11.05 -4.05
C LEU A 688 -0.49 -10.97 -5.12
N VAL A 689 -0.73 -9.78 -5.65
CA VAL A 689 -1.68 -9.59 -6.76
C VAL A 689 -0.96 -9.93 -8.06
N ALA A 690 -1.09 -11.18 -8.48
CA ALA A 690 -0.47 -11.73 -9.69
C ALA A 690 -1.35 -12.84 -10.30
N TYR A 691 -1.10 -13.15 -11.56
CA TYR A 691 -1.70 -14.33 -12.18
C TYR A 691 -1.03 -15.61 -11.67
N GLU A 692 -1.74 -16.72 -11.74
CA GLU A 692 -1.10 -18.04 -11.63
C GLU A 692 -0.15 -18.25 -12.82
N GLU A 693 1.00 -18.89 -12.58
CA GLU A 693 2.05 -19.10 -13.59
C GLU A 693 1.53 -19.70 -14.90
N ASN A 694 0.58 -20.64 -14.83
CA ASN A 694 0.00 -21.32 -15.99
C ASN A 694 -1.27 -20.66 -16.56
N LYS A 695 -1.70 -19.53 -15.99
CA LYS A 695 -2.92 -18.79 -16.39
C LYS A 695 -2.63 -17.34 -16.79
N GLN A 696 -1.39 -17.01 -17.10
CA GLN A 696 -1.01 -15.67 -17.54
C GLN A 696 -1.62 -15.36 -18.91
N PRO A 697 -2.36 -14.25 -19.08
CA PRO A 697 -2.94 -13.91 -20.37
C PRO A 697 -1.87 -13.50 -21.39
N GLU A 698 -2.04 -13.93 -22.65
CA GLU A 698 -1.14 -13.56 -23.75
C GLU A 698 -1.19 -12.05 -24.09
N TRP A 699 -2.28 -11.37 -23.73
CA TRP A 699 -2.50 -9.94 -24.04
C TRP A 699 -1.79 -8.98 -23.08
N LEU A 700 -1.12 -9.47 -22.03
CA LEU A 700 -0.35 -8.61 -21.12
C LEU A 700 0.69 -7.82 -21.92
N GLN A 701 0.69 -6.50 -21.74
CA GLN A 701 1.61 -5.61 -22.43
C GLN A 701 3.06 -5.87 -22.00
N LEU A 702 4.01 -5.53 -22.87
CA LEU A 702 5.44 -5.62 -22.53
C LEU A 702 5.78 -4.64 -21.40
N PRO A 703 6.83 -4.93 -20.60
CA PRO A 703 7.27 -4.00 -19.57
C PRO A 703 7.72 -2.68 -20.20
N LEU A 704 7.31 -1.55 -19.63
CA LEU A 704 7.87 -0.25 -20.00
C LEU A 704 9.32 -0.14 -19.50
N VAL A 705 10.14 0.56 -20.28
CA VAL A 705 11.53 0.88 -19.94
C VAL A 705 11.76 2.39 -19.87
N LEU A 706 12.96 2.81 -19.47
CA LEU A 706 13.32 4.21 -19.31
C LEU A 706 13.11 5.03 -20.59
N LYS A 707 13.39 4.44 -21.77
CA LYS A 707 13.16 5.07 -23.07
C LYS A 707 11.71 5.47 -23.25
N ASP A 708 10.78 4.57 -22.93
CA ASP A 708 9.35 4.84 -23.07
C ASP A 708 8.91 6.01 -22.21
N ALA A 709 9.56 6.29 -21.09
CA ALA A 709 9.18 7.38 -20.21
C ALA A 709 9.82 8.73 -20.56
N LEU A 710 11.08 8.74 -21.02
CA LEU A 710 11.91 9.95 -20.98
C LEU A 710 12.42 10.43 -22.34
N SER A 711 12.29 9.64 -23.41
CA SER A 711 13.00 9.92 -24.67
C SER A 711 12.56 11.20 -25.40
N ASP A 712 11.35 11.71 -25.16
CA ASP A 712 10.83 12.95 -25.74
C ASP A 712 11.17 14.22 -24.93
N LEU A 713 11.85 14.09 -23.78
CA LEU A 713 12.18 15.23 -22.94
C LEU A 713 13.37 16.04 -23.50
N PRO A 714 13.29 17.39 -23.50
CA PRO A 714 14.36 18.24 -23.99
C PRO A 714 15.62 18.13 -23.11
N ALA A 715 16.81 18.26 -23.69
CA ALA A 715 18.04 18.18 -22.92
C ALA A 715 18.23 19.38 -21.97
N VAL A 716 18.71 19.12 -20.75
CA VAL A 716 19.03 20.15 -19.74
C VAL A 716 20.38 19.89 -19.09
N GLY A 717 21.01 20.97 -18.60
CA GLY A 717 22.28 20.90 -17.86
C GLY A 717 22.13 20.40 -16.43
N ASN A 718 23.25 20.29 -15.70
CA ASN A 718 23.27 20.00 -14.26
C ASN A 718 22.58 21.08 -13.41
N ASP A 719 22.53 22.31 -13.93
CA ASP A 719 21.79 23.41 -13.34
C ASP A 719 20.73 23.90 -14.34
N GLN A 720 19.46 23.83 -13.92
CA GLN A 720 18.32 24.36 -14.65
C GLN A 720 17.46 25.14 -13.65
N SER A 721 17.42 26.47 -13.82
CA SER A 721 16.70 27.38 -12.93
C SER A 721 15.23 27.60 -13.35
N LYS A 722 14.89 27.34 -14.62
CA LYS A 722 13.53 27.56 -15.11
C LYS A 722 12.60 26.45 -14.63
N ASP A 723 11.53 26.85 -13.95
CA ASP A 723 10.46 25.94 -13.52
C ASP A 723 9.66 25.40 -14.70
N ASP A 724 9.40 26.25 -15.69
CA ASP A 724 8.61 25.91 -16.87
C ASP A 724 9.49 26.07 -18.13
N ILE A 725 9.60 25.01 -18.92
CA ILE A 725 10.24 25.02 -20.25
C ILE A 725 9.23 24.55 -21.32
N SER A 726 9.65 24.44 -22.57
CA SER A 726 8.81 23.93 -23.65
C SER A 726 9.35 22.60 -24.16
N TYR A 727 8.46 21.71 -24.61
CA TYR A 727 8.89 20.52 -25.34
C TYR A 727 9.57 20.89 -26.66
N ASP A 728 10.58 20.10 -27.02
CA ASP A 728 11.23 20.17 -28.32
C ASP A 728 10.61 19.21 -29.34
N GLU A 729 10.11 18.07 -28.86
CA GLU A 729 9.57 16.99 -29.68
C GLU A 729 8.13 16.61 -29.30
N GLU A 730 7.44 15.96 -30.24
CA GLU A 730 6.17 15.27 -30.00
C GLU A 730 6.40 13.98 -29.21
N PRO A 731 5.39 13.42 -28.50
CA PRO A 731 5.55 12.14 -27.83
C PRO A 731 5.91 11.03 -28.83
N GLN A 732 6.78 10.12 -28.41
CA GLN A 732 7.34 9.04 -29.24
C GLN A 732 6.66 7.69 -29.01
N CYS A 733 5.86 7.55 -27.95
CA CYS A 733 5.10 6.33 -27.65
C CYS A 733 3.78 6.62 -26.90
N ASP A 734 2.94 5.60 -26.77
CA ASP A 734 1.63 5.70 -26.09
C ASP A 734 1.74 6.19 -24.65
N PHE A 735 2.79 5.76 -23.92
CA PHE A 735 3.02 6.20 -22.55
C PHE A 735 3.30 7.71 -22.48
N GLN A 736 4.17 8.24 -23.33
CA GLN A 736 4.45 9.69 -23.39
C GLN A 736 3.23 10.49 -23.82
N HIS A 737 2.45 9.97 -24.78
CA HIS A 737 1.20 10.59 -25.19
C HIS A 737 0.21 10.67 -24.02
N PHE A 738 0.06 9.59 -23.26
CA PHE A 738 -0.80 9.53 -22.07
C PHE A 738 -0.38 10.53 -20.99
N LEU A 739 0.91 10.64 -20.66
CA LEU A 739 1.39 11.57 -19.65
C LEU A 739 1.19 13.04 -20.07
N ARG A 740 1.27 13.33 -21.38
CA ARG A 740 1.13 14.69 -21.95
C ARG A 740 -0.31 15.13 -22.21
N LEU A 741 -1.31 14.31 -21.87
CA LEU A 741 -2.71 14.72 -22.01
C LEU A 741 -3.01 15.97 -21.18
N PRO A 742 -3.79 16.93 -21.70
CA PRO A 742 -4.21 18.09 -20.94
C PRO A 742 -5.17 17.71 -19.81
N LYS A 743 -5.19 18.52 -18.74
CA LYS A 743 -6.18 18.37 -17.67
C LYS A 743 -7.61 18.53 -18.25
N LYS A 744 -8.49 17.55 -18.04
CA LYS A 744 -9.90 17.68 -18.46
C LYS A 744 -10.52 18.91 -17.78
N GLY A 745 -11.15 19.79 -18.56
CA GLY A 745 -11.78 21.03 -18.06
C GLY A 745 -10.98 22.33 -18.27
N THR A 746 -9.71 22.28 -18.70
CA THR A 746 -8.95 23.49 -19.11
C THR A 746 -9.13 23.83 -20.60
N GLY A 747 -9.94 23.06 -21.33
CA GLY A 747 -10.32 23.33 -22.71
C GLY A 747 -11.54 24.24 -22.77
N GLY A 748 -11.32 25.55 -22.77
CA GLY A 748 -12.33 26.48 -23.23
C GLY A 748 -12.67 26.14 -24.69
N LEU A 749 -13.90 25.72 -24.94
CA LEU A 749 -14.50 25.66 -26.27
C LEU A 749 -14.68 27.11 -26.76
N GLY A 750 -13.58 27.73 -27.14
CA GLY A 750 -13.49 29.10 -27.65
C GLY A 750 -12.84 29.06 -29.03
N SER A 751 -13.68 29.17 -30.06
CA SER A 751 -13.29 29.47 -31.43
C SER A 751 -12.27 30.62 -31.47
N LEU A 752 -11.02 30.31 -31.79
CA LEU A 752 -10.02 31.29 -32.21
C LEU A 752 -9.35 30.74 -33.46
N GLY A 753 -9.27 31.59 -34.50
CA GLY A 753 -8.78 31.29 -35.84
C GLY A 753 -7.31 30.83 -35.87
N PRO A 754 -6.65 30.85 -37.05
CA PRO A 754 -5.31 30.27 -37.22
C PRO A 754 -4.26 31.07 -36.43
N GLN A 755 -4.10 30.75 -35.14
CA GLN A 755 -3.08 31.28 -34.25
C GLN A 755 -2.01 30.22 -34.01
N GLN A 756 -0.76 30.67 -34.06
CA GLN A 756 0.46 29.89 -33.85
C GLN A 756 0.31 28.87 -32.71
N LYS A 757 0.59 27.59 -33.00
CA LYS A 757 0.69 26.53 -32.00
C LYS A 757 1.72 26.95 -30.94
N LYS A 758 1.28 27.45 -29.78
CA LYS A 758 2.15 27.62 -28.62
C LYS A 758 2.65 26.22 -28.23
N LYS A 759 3.97 26.04 -28.14
CA LYS A 759 4.57 24.78 -27.67
C LYS A 759 4.04 24.45 -26.28
N ALA A 760 3.73 23.17 -26.03
CA ALA A 760 3.26 22.70 -24.73
C ALA A 760 4.30 23.01 -23.63
N ILE A 761 3.82 23.41 -22.46
CA ILE A 761 4.67 23.75 -21.30
C ILE A 761 5.03 22.47 -20.56
N LEU A 762 6.30 22.36 -20.16
CA LEU A 762 6.88 21.29 -19.37
C LEU A 762 7.36 21.83 -18.02
N PRO A 763 6.62 21.60 -16.93
CA PRO A 763 7.02 22.03 -15.59
C PRO A 763 8.04 21.06 -14.96
N ASP A 764 8.81 21.53 -13.99
CA ASP A 764 9.65 20.73 -13.10
C ASP A 764 10.77 19.91 -13.78
N HIS A 765 11.14 20.23 -15.02
CA HIS A 765 12.25 19.55 -15.70
C HIS A 765 13.62 20.07 -15.23
N ARG A 766 13.85 19.93 -13.92
CA ARG A 766 14.99 20.45 -13.17
C ARG A 766 15.69 19.31 -12.41
N PRO A 767 17.01 19.11 -12.55
CA PRO A 767 17.76 18.16 -11.75
C PRO A 767 18.19 18.77 -10.41
N LEU A 768 18.62 17.91 -9.47
CA LEU A 768 19.44 18.35 -8.34
C LEU A 768 20.74 18.93 -8.87
N CYS A 769 21.01 20.21 -8.57
CA CYS A 769 22.27 20.84 -8.91
C CYS A 769 23.39 20.22 -8.08
N LEU A 770 24.16 19.32 -8.71
CA LEU A 770 25.31 18.69 -8.06
C LEU A 770 26.38 19.73 -7.76
N ASN A 771 27.01 19.60 -6.59
CA ASN A 771 28.18 20.40 -6.26
C ASN A 771 29.32 20.16 -7.27
N ALA A 772 30.31 21.06 -7.30
CA ALA A 772 31.39 21.02 -8.29
C ALA A 772 32.15 19.67 -8.31
N ASP A 773 32.37 19.06 -7.14
CA ASP A 773 33.09 17.79 -7.02
C ASP A 773 32.29 16.62 -7.61
N ASP A 774 31.02 16.50 -7.23
CA ASP A 774 30.13 15.45 -7.73
C ASP A 774 29.85 15.60 -9.22
N TYR A 775 29.69 16.84 -9.70
CA TYR A 775 29.54 17.10 -11.12
C TYR A 775 30.83 16.75 -11.91
N GLU A 776 32.01 17.00 -11.35
CA GLU A 776 33.29 16.58 -11.95
C GLU A 776 33.43 15.04 -12.01
N ARG A 777 32.93 14.31 -11.00
CA ARG A 777 32.84 12.84 -11.03
C ARG A 777 31.87 12.35 -12.09
N VAL A 778 30.66 12.89 -12.14
CA VAL A 778 29.61 12.49 -13.09
C VAL A 778 30.08 12.63 -14.54
N LYS A 779 30.78 13.72 -14.86
CA LYS A 779 31.37 13.93 -16.20
C LYS A 779 32.40 12.87 -16.60
N GLN A 780 32.99 12.16 -15.64
CA GLN A 780 33.95 11.09 -15.88
C GLN A 780 33.30 9.70 -15.95
N ILE A 781 32.02 9.57 -15.57
CA ILE A 781 31.28 8.31 -15.70
C ILE A 781 30.94 8.08 -17.19
N PRO A 782 31.36 6.95 -17.79
CA PRO A 782 31.07 6.65 -19.19
C PRO A 782 29.56 6.65 -19.51
N LYS A 783 29.22 7.02 -20.75
CA LYS A 783 27.84 7.02 -21.27
C LYS A 783 27.54 5.66 -21.92
N LYS A 784 27.48 4.60 -21.11
CA LYS A 784 27.19 3.22 -21.52
C LYS A 784 26.37 2.51 -20.44
N LYS A 785 25.64 1.46 -20.81
CA LYS A 785 24.90 0.60 -19.88
C LYS A 785 25.82 0.02 -18.80
N GLY A 786 25.35 0.03 -17.55
CA GLY A 786 26.08 -0.48 -16.39
C GLY A 786 27.24 0.39 -15.89
N ALA A 787 27.49 1.56 -16.49
CA ALA A 787 28.56 2.45 -16.05
C ALA A 787 28.29 2.98 -14.63
N ASN A 788 29.33 3.00 -13.80
CA ASN A 788 29.25 3.45 -12.40
C ASN A 788 30.60 3.93 -11.87
N PHE A 789 30.71 4.24 -10.58
CA PHE A 789 31.96 4.72 -9.96
C PHE A 789 33.17 3.80 -10.17
N ARG A 790 32.97 2.50 -10.45
CA ARG A 790 34.05 1.54 -10.75
C ARG A 790 34.77 1.84 -12.06
N ASP A 791 34.15 2.60 -12.96
CA ASP A 791 34.77 3.07 -14.20
C ASP A 791 35.67 4.30 -13.99
N LEU A 792 35.67 4.89 -12.78
CA LEU A 792 36.57 5.99 -12.45
C LEU A 792 38.02 5.48 -12.35
N LYS A 793 38.96 6.34 -12.73
CA LYS A 793 40.38 6.02 -12.70
C LYS A 793 40.88 5.87 -11.25
N GLY A 794 41.77 4.89 -11.04
CA GLY A 794 42.33 4.57 -9.73
C GLY A 794 41.61 3.46 -8.96
N ILE A 795 40.53 2.89 -9.49
CA ILE A 795 39.85 1.70 -8.93
C ILE A 795 40.65 0.41 -9.25
N ILE A 796 40.74 -0.49 -8.27
CA ILE A 796 41.29 -1.84 -8.38
C ILE A 796 40.21 -2.84 -7.96
N ILE A 797 40.00 -3.90 -8.72
CA ILE A 797 39.17 -5.05 -8.30
C ILE A 797 40.07 -6.05 -7.58
N LYS A 798 39.71 -6.42 -6.35
CA LYS A 798 40.46 -7.40 -5.53
C LYS A 798 40.42 -8.80 -6.18
N ALA A 799 41.27 -9.70 -5.67
CA ALA A 799 41.39 -11.06 -6.19
C ALA A 799 40.08 -11.88 -6.14
N ASP A 800 39.09 -11.47 -5.34
CA ASP A 800 37.76 -12.07 -5.31
C ASP A 800 36.88 -11.70 -6.51
N GLY A 801 37.36 -10.83 -7.41
CA GLY A 801 36.70 -10.44 -8.64
C GLY A 801 35.52 -9.49 -8.48
N VAL A 802 35.16 -9.10 -7.25
CA VAL A 802 33.94 -8.32 -6.96
C VAL A 802 34.22 -7.12 -6.05
N THR A 803 35.09 -7.28 -5.05
CA THR A 803 35.33 -6.23 -4.07
C THR A 803 36.27 -5.17 -4.62
N VAL A 804 35.92 -3.89 -4.44
CA VAL A 804 36.76 -2.77 -4.90
C VAL A 804 37.79 -2.36 -3.84
N ASP A 805 38.91 -1.85 -4.33
CA ASP A 805 39.93 -1.09 -3.61
C ASP A 805 40.39 0.07 -4.50
N VAL A 806 41.30 0.90 -4.02
CA VAL A 806 41.91 1.97 -4.82
C VAL A 806 43.42 1.93 -4.75
N VAL A 807 44.07 2.48 -5.78
CA VAL A 807 45.52 2.72 -5.78
C VAL A 807 45.83 3.60 -4.56
N ARG A 808 46.64 3.06 -3.63
CA ARG A 808 46.81 3.70 -2.33
C ARG A 808 47.52 5.04 -2.42
N GLU A 809 48.58 5.18 -3.24
CA GLU A 809 49.22 6.49 -3.48
C GLU A 809 50.00 6.57 -4.81
N PRO A 810 49.99 7.74 -5.50
CA PRO A 810 49.10 8.88 -5.24
C PRO A 810 47.70 8.59 -5.80
N ARG A 811 46.66 8.84 -5.00
CA ARG A 811 45.27 8.81 -5.47
C ARG A 811 45.03 9.93 -6.47
N GLU A 812 44.13 9.69 -7.42
CA GLU A 812 43.68 10.74 -8.33
C GLU A 812 42.80 11.74 -7.58
N LEU A 813 43.13 13.02 -7.74
CA LEU A 813 42.46 14.12 -7.06
C LEU A 813 41.64 14.96 -8.04
N LEU A 814 40.53 15.49 -7.55
CA LEU A 814 39.74 16.52 -8.21
C LEU A 814 40.44 17.87 -8.15
N LYS A 815 39.92 18.87 -8.86
CA LYS A 815 40.44 20.24 -8.82
C LYS A 815 40.37 20.86 -7.42
N SER A 816 39.43 20.41 -6.60
CA SER A 816 39.28 20.81 -5.19
C SER A 816 40.32 20.20 -4.24
N GLY A 817 41.13 19.25 -4.71
CA GLY A 817 42.06 18.48 -3.87
C GLY A 817 41.42 17.28 -3.16
N LYS A 818 40.11 17.07 -3.27
CA LYS A 818 39.43 15.86 -2.78
C LYS A 818 39.68 14.67 -3.70
N PRO A 819 39.58 13.41 -3.21
CA PRO A 819 39.77 12.25 -4.06
C PRO A 819 38.68 12.13 -5.14
N LEU A 820 39.09 11.71 -6.34
CA LEU A 820 38.17 11.41 -7.46
C LEU A 820 37.16 10.33 -7.05
N VAL A 821 37.66 9.23 -6.49
CA VAL A 821 36.84 8.15 -5.93
C VAL A 821 36.59 8.43 -4.45
N PRO A 822 35.33 8.63 -4.01
CA PRO A 822 35.01 8.83 -2.60
C PRO A 822 35.24 7.56 -1.76
N ASP A 823 35.70 7.72 -0.52
CA ASP A 823 35.96 6.58 0.37
C ASP A 823 34.71 5.76 0.71
N TYR A 824 33.56 6.42 0.90
CA TYR A 824 32.30 5.73 1.16
C TYR A 824 31.90 4.79 0.03
N ALA A 825 32.21 5.14 -1.23
CA ALA A 825 31.83 4.30 -2.38
C ALA A 825 32.63 2.99 -2.38
N ILE A 826 33.85 3.01 -1.84
CA ILE A 826 34.73 1.84 -1.69
C ILE A 826 34.24 0.93 -0.56
N SER A 827 33.74 1.48 0.54
CA SER A 827 33.25 0.69 1.68
C SER A 827 31.80 0.22 1.52
N PHE A 828 31.00 0.89 0.67
CA PHE A 828 29.58 0.62 0.52
C PHE A 828 29.28 -0.84 0.14
N ILE A 829 28.39 -1.48 0.91
CA ILE A 829 28.08 -2.92 0.82
C ILE A 829 29.38 -3.75 0.85
N ARG A 830 30.25 -3.45 1.81
CA ARG A 830 31.57 -4.11 1.99
C ARG A 830 32.41 -4.10 0.70
N GLY A 831 32.27 -3.04 -0.10
CA GLY A 831 32.97 -2.84 -1.38
C GLY A 831 32.45 -3.67 -2.55
N ARG A 832 31.26 -4.27 -2.45
CA ARG A 832 30.67 -5.10 -3.51
C ARG A 832 29.61 -4.37 -4.34
N SER A 833 29.27 -3.13 -3.99
CA SER A 833 28.21 -2.39 -4.67
C SER A 833 28.60 -1.93 -6.07
N PHE A 834 27.59 -1.82 -6.94
CA PHE A 834 27.65 -1.20 -8.27
C PHE A 834 26.81 0.09 -8.33
N LYS A 835 26.19 0.50 -7.22
CA LYS A 835 25.23 1.61 -7.19
C LYS A 835 25.85 3.01 -7.26
N PRO A 836 26.92 3.34 -6.51
CA PRO A 836 27.43 4.71 -6.46
C PRO A 836 27.77 5.28 -7.84
N PHE A 837 27.34 6.51 -8.12
CA PHE A 837 27.49 7.21 -9.39
C PHE A 837 27.06 6.36 -10.59
N GLY A 838 26.06 5.50 -10.41
CA GLY A 838 25.55 4.61 -11.45
C GLY A 838 24.71 5.36 -12.47
N ARG A 839 24.93 5.05 -13.75
CA ARG A 839 24.15 5.56 -14.87
C ARG A 839 23.07 4.56 -15.26
N LEU A 840 21.84 5.05 -15.39
CA LEU A 840 20.74 4.29 -15.96
C LEU A 840 20.91 4.17 -17.47
N TRP A 841 20.26 3.17 -18.07
CA TRP A 841 20.21 3.03 -19.52
C TRP A 841 18.79 2.91 -20.07
N TRP A 842 18.65 3.19 -21.37
CA TRP A 842 17.36 3.32 -22.04
C TRP A 842 16.47 2.07 -22.01
N ASP A 843 17.09 0.88 -21.99
CA ASP A 843 16.42 -0.43 -21.96
C ASP A 843 16.29 -0.99 -20.52
N GLU A 844 16.54 -0.16 -19.50
CA GLU A 844 16.44 -0.53 -18.09
C GLU A 844 15.19 0.04 -17.43
N THR A 845 14.87 -0.50 -16.25
CA THR A 845 13.89 0.06 -15.32
C THR A 845 14.59 0.63 -14.09
N VAL A 846 13.91 1.56 -13.42
CA VAL A 846 14.36 2.06 -12.12
C VAL A 846 13.80 1.13 -11.03
N PRO A 847 14.61 0.55 -10.13
CA PRO A 847 14.07 -0.34 -9.09
C PRO A 847 12.96 0.33 -8.28
N THR A 848 13.22 1.51 -7.75
CA THR A 848 12.26 2.33 -7.02
C THR A 848 12.69 3.77 -7.13
N VAL A 849 11.77 4.65 -7.52
CA VAL A 849 11.96 6.10 -7.43
C VAL A 849 11.95 6.49 -5.95
N VAL A 850 13.03 7.10 -5.49
CA VAL A 850 13.24 7.47 -4.07
C VAL A 850 13.17 8.98 -3.88
N THR A 851 13.19 9.42 -2.62
CA THR A 851 13.00 10.82 -2.20
C THR A 851 14.22 11.71 -2.37
N ARG A 852 15.39 11.10 -2.55
CA ARG A 852 16.70 11.75 -2.63
C ARG A 852 17.29 11.58 -4.02
N ALA A 853 17.96 12.60 -4.54
CA ALA A 853 18.49 12.60 -5.90
C ALA A 853 20.03 12.50 -5.96
N GLU A 854 20.70 12.44 -4.80
CA GLU A 854 22.15 12.38 -4.71
C GLU A 854 22.70 11.07 -5.32
N PRO A 855 23.76 11.10 -6.16
CA PRO A 855 24.26 9.92 -6.85
C PRO A 855 25.11 8.99 -5.97
N HIS A 856 25.20 9.25 -4.67
CA HIS A 856 26.21 8.65 -3.79
C HIS A 856 26.00 7.15 -3.54
N ASN A 857 24.75 6.69 -3.47
CA ASN A 857 24.42 5.29 -3.13
C ASN A 857 23.32 4.69 -4.02
N GLN A 858 23.10 5.28 -5.20
CA GLN A 858 22.03 4.89 -6.13
C GLN A 858 22.41 5.11 -7.60
N ILE A 859 21.70 4.38 -8.47
CA ILE A 859 21.81 4.48 -9.93
C ILE A 859 20.74 5.48 -10.41
N ILE A 860 21.14 6.72 -10.64
CA ILE A 860 20.22 7.85 -10.93
C ILE A 860 20.75 8.81 -11.98
N LEU A 861 21.95 8.57 -12.54
CA LEU A 861 22.47 9.44 -13.59
C LEU A 861 21.70 9.21 -14.90
N HIS A 862 21.41 10.31 -15.60
CA HIS A 862 20.73 10.26 -16.90
C HIS A 862 21.56 9.45 -17.92
N PRO A 863 20.95 8.68 -18.86
CA PRO A 863 21.70 7.82 -19.79
C PRO A 863 22.77 8.55 -20.63
N GLU A 864 22.52 9.78 -21.03
CA GLU A 864 23.39 10.50 -21.98
C GLU A 864 23.87 11.88 -21.50
N GLN A 865 23.26 12.40 -20.43
CA GLN A 865 23.49 13.76 -19.95
C GLN A 865 24.26 13.68 -18.63
N ASP A 866 25.17 14.62 -18.39
CA ASP A 866 26.04 14.60 -17.22
C ASP A 866 25.32 15.26 -16.03
N ARG A 867 24.21 14.65 -15.61
CA ARG A 867 23.35 15.08 -14.49
C ARG A 867 22.61 13.89 -13.90
N VAL A 868 22.01 14.09 -12.74
CA VAL A 868 21.00 13.17 -12.21
C VAL A 868 19.69 13.31 -12.98
N LEU A 869 18.78 12.33 -12.84
CA LEU A 869 17.42 12.47 -13.33
C LEU A 869 16.72 13.70 -12.72
N THR A 870 15.99 14.45 -13.52
CA THR A 870 15.18 15.61 -13.10
C THR A 870 13.98 15.20 -12.25
N ILE A 871 13.37 16.17 -11.58
CA ILE A 871 12.11 15.99 -10.86
C ILE A 871 11.03 15.46 -11.82
N ARG A 872 10.85 16.09 -12.99
CA ARG A 872 9.88 15.65 -14.00
C ARG A 872 10.13 14.23 -14.52
N GLU A 873 11.39 13.85 -14.73
CA GLU A 873 11.72 12.48 -15.13
C GLU A 873 11.29 11.49 -14.04
N ASN A 874 11.58 11.77 -12.77
CA ASN A 874 11.10 10.94 -11.65
C ASN A 874 9.57 10.95 -11.53
N ALA A 875 8.91 12.09 -11.80
CA ALA A 875 7.45 12.19 -11.76
C ALA A 875 6.81 11.32 -12.86
N ARG A 876 7.38 11.30 -14.08
CA ARG A 876 6.96 10.38 -15.14
C ARG A 876 7.19 8.92 -14.78
N LEU A 877 8.32 8.61 -14.13
CA LEU A 877 8.59 7.27 -13.60
C LEU A 877 7.60 6.85 -12.48
N GLN A 878 6.85 7.80 -11.89
CA GLN A 878 5.73 7.57 -10.95
C GLN A 878 4.35 7.71 -11.59
N GLY A 879 4.29 8.03 -12.89
CA GLY A 879 3.07 8.07 -13.69
C GLY A 879 2.25 9.35 -13.50
N PHE A 880 2.85 10.40 -12.93
CA PHE A 880 2.21 11.72 -12.91
C PHE A 880 2.03 12.25 -14.32
N SER A 881 0.85 12.77 -14.62
CA SER A 881 0.64 13.57 -15.83
C SER A 881 1.57 14.79 -15.83
N ASP A 882 2.00 15.20 -17.01
CA ASP A 882 2.98 16.28 -17.18
C ASP A 882 2.43 17.65 -16.77
N TYR A 883 1.10 17.82 -16.73
CA TYR A 883 0.48 19.04 -16.19
C TYR A 883 0.55 19.13 -14.66
N TYR A 884 0.84 18.03 -13.94
CA TYR A 884 0.84 18.02 -12.48
C TYR A 884 2.04 18.80 -11.96
N LYS A 885 1.79 19.94 -11.32
CA LYS A 885 2.84 20.88 -10.91
C LYS A 885 3.26 20.68 -9.46
N LEU A 886 4.56 20.73 -9.19
CA LEU A 886 5.12 20.58 -7.84
C LEU A 886 5.70 21.91 -7.33
N PHE A 887 5.62 22.12 -6.02
CA PHE A 887 6.06 23.34 -5.35
C PHE A 887 7.10 23.05 -4.27
N GLY A 888 7.80 24.10 -3.85
CA GLY A 888 8.89 24.06 -2.88
C GLY A 888 10.28 23.91 -3.49
N PRO A 889 11.33 23.87 -2.64
CA PRO A 889 12.71 23.65 -3.05
C PRO A 889 12.91 22.33 -3.84
N ILE A 890 13.98 22.25 -4.62
CA ILE A 890 14.28 21.08 -5.48
C ILE A 890 14.21 19.75 -4.69
N LYS A 891 14.86 19.69 -3.51
CA LYS A 891 14.84 18.51 -2.65
C LYS A 891 13.42 18.14 -2.20
N GLN A 892 12.61 19.13 -1.82
CA GLN A 892 11.22 18.91 -1.41
C GLN A 892 10.36 18.35 -2.56
N ARG A 893 10.57 18.80 -3.80
CA ARG A 893 9.88 18.25 -4.98
C ARG A 893 10.28 16.79 -5.26
N TYR A 894 11.56 16.43 -5.10
CA TYR A 894 11.98 15.02 -5.16
C TYR A 894 11.33 14.18 -4.07
N MET A 895 11.26 14.69 -2.83
CA MET A 895 10.62 13.96 -1.73
C MET A 895 9.14 13.70 -2.00
N GLN A 896 8.40 14.70 -2.51
CA GLN A 896 7.01 14.55 -2.91
C GLN A 896 6.82 13.41 -3.94
N VAL A 897 7.66 13.36 -4.98
CA VAL A 897 7.61 12.31 -6.01
C VAL A 897 8.04 10.94 -5.47
N GLY A 898 9.08 10.88 -4.64
CA GLY A 898 9.59 9.63 -4.06
C GLY A 898 8.60 8.98 -3.09
N ASN A 899 7.91 9.79 -2.28
CA ASN A 899 6.91 9.36 -1.32
C ASN A 899 5.59 8.92 -2.00
N ALA A 900 5.26 9.51 -3.15
CA ALA A 900 4.03 9.22 -3.86
C ALA A 900 3.79 7.72 -4.16
N VAL A 901 2.53 7.32 -4.10
CA VAL A 901 2.03 6.11 -4.74
C VAL A 901 2.03 6.32 -6.26
N ALA A 902 2.42 5.31 -7.02
CA ALA A 902 2.39 5.40 -8.48
C ALA A 902 0.94 5.63 -8.95
N VAL A 903 0.72 6.69 -9.74
CA VAL A 903 -0.63 7.13 -10.12
C VAL A 903 -1.42 6.02 -10.82
N PRO A 904 -0.86 5.24 -11.78
CA PRO A 904 -1.61 4.15 -12.41
C PRO A 904 -2.06 3.03 -11.46
N VAL A 905 -1.31 2.76 -10.39
CA VAL A 905 -1.73 1.81 -9.34
C VAL A 905 -2.95 2.35 -8.60
N ALA A 906 -2.92 3.63 -8.21
CA ALA A 906 -4.04 4.28 -7.56
C ALA A 906 -5.26 4.39 -8.49
N THR A 907 -5.06 4.63 -9.79
CA THR A 907 -6.13 4.59 -10.81
C THR A 907 -6.75 3.20 -10.95
N ALA A 908 -5.94 2.14 -10.92
CA ALA A 908 -6.43 0.77 -10.97
C ALA A 908 -7.29 0.45 -9.74
N LEU A 909 -6.84 0.86 -8.55
CA LEU A 909 -7.58 0.75 -7.28
C LEU A 909 -8.87 1.57 -7.30
N GLY A 910 -8.85 2.78 -7.84
CA GLY A 910 -10.03 3.63 -8.01
C GLY A 910 -11.08 2.99 -8.94
N TYR A 911 -10.65 2.34 -10.02
CA TYR A 911 -11.58 1.68 -10.94
C TYR A 911 -12.32 0.51 -10.29
N VAL A 912 -11.60 -0.39 -9.61
CA VAL A 912 -12.22 -1.53 -8.90
C VAL A 912 -13.08 -1.08 -7.73
N LEU A 913 -12.71 0.02 -7.05
CA LEU A 913 -13.55 0.67 -6.05
C LEU A 913 -14.86 1.12 -6.69
N GLY A 914 -14.80 1.79 -7.84
CA GLY A 914 -15.97 2.24 -8.56
C GLY A 914 -16.90 1.11 -8.98
N GLN A 915 -16.36 -0.02 -9.45
CA GLN A 915 -17.16 -1.22 -9.75
C GLN A 915 -17.88 -1.76 -8.50
N SER A 916 -17.24 -1.66 -7.33
CA SER A 916 -17.81 -2.09 -6.06
C SER A 916 -18.90 -1.15 -5.57
N PHE A 917 -18.70 0.18 -5.71
CA PHE A 917 -19.73 1.19 -5.47
C PHE A 917 -20.98 0.96 -6.33
N LEU A 918 -20.79 0.61 -7.61
CA LEU A 918 -21.88 0.28 -8.55
C LEU A 918 -22.46 -1.12 -8.35
N ARG A 919 -21.93 -1.90 -7.39
CA ARG A 919 -22.31 -3.29 -7.13
C ARG A 919 -22.22 -4.20 -8.37
N LYS A 920 -21.24 -3.93 -9.24
CA LYS A 920 -20.95 -4.69 -10.47
C LYS A 920 -20.00 -5.89 -10.25
N VAL A 921 -19.54 -6.08 -9.02
CA VAL A 921 -18.69 -7.20 -8.60
C VAL A 921 -19.40 -8.04 -7.55
N SER A 922 -19.08 -9.33 -7.46
CA SER A 922 -19.68 -10.22 -6.47
C SER A 922 -19.03 -10.08 -5.08
N HIS A 923 -19.74 -10.48 -4.02
CA HIS A 923 -19.26 -10.37 -2.63
C HIS A 923 -17.98 -11.15 -2.31
N GLN A 924 -17.67 -12.19 -3.08
CA GLN A 924 -16.48 -13.05 -2.89
C GLN A 924 -15.46 -12.87 -4.02
N GLN A 925 -15.64 -11.87 -4.90
CA GLN A 925 -14.71 -11.65 -6.00
C GLN A 925 -13.40 -11.04 -5.48
N GLU A 926 -12.33 -11.84 -5.52
CA GLU A 926 -11.05 -11.41 -4.97
C GLU A 926 -10.28 -10.47 -5.91
N THR A 927 -10.37 -10.71 -7.21
CA THR A 927 -9.66 -9.96 -8.24
C THR A 927 -10.56 -9.56 -9.40
N LEU A 928 -10.16 -8.51 -10.13
CA LEU A 928 -10.87 -8.03 -11.31
C LEU A 928 -9.88 -7.73 -12.43
N GLU A 929 -10.12 -8.27 -13.63
CA GLU A 929 -9.39 -7.86 -14.82
C GLU A 929 -9.76 -6.43 -15.22
N LEU A 930 -8.75 -5.60 -15.42
CA LEU A 930 -8.93 -4.24 -15.91
C LEU A 930 -9.25 -4.23 -17.41
N PRO A 931 -9.89 -3.16 -17.92
CA PRO A 931 -10.07 -2.99 -19.36
C PRO A 931 -8.74 -3.10 -20.12
N ARG A 932 -8.80 -3.61 -21.36
CA ARG A 932 -7.62 -3.69 -22.23
C ARG A 932 -6.99 -2.31 -22.41
N HIS A 933 -5.66 -2.30 -22.53
CA HIS A 933 -4.86 -1.09 -22.66
C HIS A 933 -4.90 -0.14 -21.46
N PHE A 934 -5.36 -0.56 -20.29
CA PHE A 934 -5.27 0.28 -19.09
C PHE A 934 -3.81 0.64 -18.73
N PRO A 935 -3.50 1.90 -18.34
CA PRO A 935 -4.42 3.03 -18.15
C PRO A 935 -4.73 3.84 -19.42
N TYR A 936 -4.14 3.49 -20.58
CA TYR A 936 -4.31 4.14 -21.88
C TYR A 936 -5.68 3.95 -22.54
N CYS A 937 -6.59 3.17 -21.96
CA CYS A 937 -7.96 3.08 -22.48
C CYS A 937 -8.68 4.44 -22.52
N LEU A 938 -8.15 5.46 -21.83
CA LEU A 938 -8.58 6.85 -21.90
C LEU A 938 -8.18 7.62 -23.17
N THR A 939 -7.17 7.17 -23.90
CA THR A 939 -6.63 7.85 -25.09
C THR A 939 -7.12 7.24 -26.39
N ILE A 940 -7.77 6.09 -26.32
CA ILE A 940 -8.40 5.44 -27.47
C ILE A 940 -9.77 6.09 -27.60
N ASP A 941 -9.92 6.99 -28.58
CA ASP A 941 -11.24 7.49 -28.99
C ASP A 941 -12.09 6.25 -29.36
N PRO A 942 -13.28 6.05 -28.77
CA PRO A 942 -14.08 4.84 -28.96
C PRO A 942 -14.49 4.57 -30.41
#